data_AF-A0A496WAJ7-F1
#
_entry.id   AF-A0A496WAJ7-F1
#
_cell.length_a   1.000
_cell.length_b   1.000
_cell.length_c   1.000
_cell.angle_alpha   90.00
_cell.angle_beta   90.00
_cell.angle_gamma   90.00
#
_symmetry.space_group_name_H-M   'P 1'
#
loop_
_entity.id
_entity.type
_entity.pdbx_description
1 polymer ?
#
loop_
_entity_poly.entity_id
_entity_poly.type
_entity_poly.pdbx_seq_one_letter_code
_entity_poly.pdbx_strand_id
1 'polypeptide(L)'
;MKINIFMLIIIFFFLIWTLQKYYFQEEEETIYIAFIGPTDSEAGRLMTQGIRLYLDEINGKKDELNGKKVELITYDDENKCKADEKAKSEALRIVDENKALAVIGHWYSSCSITGGEVYKKYGIPAITPGSVNVKVTQGNEWYFRNIYNASASGQFLAHYVKKVFQLKHVTIIHDGSGYGSYLAEMFEKATEKLDDLEVSNKWDFQDSDDPKKKEMIFKNIVKKLKLDGESAGAILLATQASEGIPLVKLIKDAGIQNPIISGSGFSEKTFKNGFKTFPREKANPGYYTNDIYVATPLIFDTANEKAQRFKEKYHDKYNEEPDWSAAYAYDTIMVLMKAIKQAKITGTKESLKTDRASIRDVLASFTNIHDAVEGTTGFNYFDENRDAQKPVAIGVYKNEKLVSALTQFQAMRNPNEISDLEAALQKDRVLIINDKYMYRTNVVYTGIKINEISDFEINNLTFSLDFHIWFRFAGDSNPQLIEFLNAVEPDMIQEQLKTPLENKKKDQITYRVYRIKSRFRADFLAERYIYKQHTLGIHFHHRELTRNNLIYVTDILGMGDSDKMLEKLQKSQALSPTAGWTIEQIRFFQDVAKKSSLGDPEYLNVQAGIVEYSQFNTNIQIKKNELTLRGKIDYQHAFNMMVLSIIFILVLNIFAKKFRKWSKFIWFFQTLLAFLLLLSGEILLVDWLAKNFEESMKFFIMVFDILWWIIPAFLLNLASESFIWTPIEEKTGRLIPNIVRLFLAFIIYFMAVVGIIAFVYNQQLTSVLATSGVIAMIIGLAIQINISNIFSGIAINIERPFRIGDWVKIGQFDEGEIVDITWRSTRLKTRAECILSIPNSMASESPILNFCYPDDVYWLWPTVYVHPMHPPDRVKKILLDALLSAEKVLKDPAPVIFLTGINEWAATYWIAFCADDYGDKFYILENVWTRVWFHLNRAGITPAVQRQEIHLFKGVKERGGEEATKPITLLQEVDIFKPFSDEAKLYLSDCIRRHHIEQGDVIVEQGDAGDSLFLIVEGVVGVYVRADDGKSKEVARLGAGNFFGEMALLTGEDRTATVIALVDTYLFELTQADIAPLIAEQPEVSELVSKVLAYRQQMTEKHKHVEHDEVETKEAAYKQFLNKIEHFFGVKEEQ
;
A
#
# COMPACT_ATOMS: atom_id res chain seq x y z
N MET A 1 33.37 -12.87 29.91
CA MET A 1 32.60 -14.03 29.40
C MET A 1 31.22 -13.68 28.78
N LYS A 2 30.89 -12.40 28.50
CA LYS A 2 29.55 -11.97 28.02
C LYS A 2 29.49 -11.52 26.55
N ILE A 3 30.63 -11.22 25.91
CA ILE A 3 30.71 -10.88 24.47
C ILE A 3 30.89 -12.14 23.60
N ASN A 4 31.50 -13.20 24.15
CA ASN A 4 31.82 -14.41 23.40
C ASN A 4 30.59 -15.20 22.95
N ILE A 5 29.47 -15.16 23.68
CA ILE A 5 28.26 -15.93 23.30
C ILE A 5 27.55 -15.30 22.10
N PHE A 6 27.49 -13.96 22.02
CA PHE A 6 26.89 -13.27 20.89
C PHE A 6 27.75 -13.41 19.63
N MET A 7 29.07 -13.32 19.76
CA MET A 7 29.99 -13.64 18.66
C MET A 7 29.92 -15.12 18.28
N LEU A 8 29.82 -16.05 19.23
CA LEU A 8 29.64 -17.48 18.93
C LEU A 8 28.33 -17.76 18.20
N ILE A 9 27.25 -17.03 18.50
CA ILE A 9 25.98 -17.14 17.75
C ILE A 9 26.17 -16.59 16.34
N ILE A 10 26.75 -15.40 16.17
CA ILE A 10 27.03 -14.84 14.83
C ILE A 10 27.97 -15.75 14.03
N ILE A 11 29.00 -16.31 14.66
CA ILE A 11 29.95 -17.25 14.04
C ILE A 11 29.26 -18.58 13.73
N PHE A 12 28.42 -19.11 14.61
CA PHE A 12 27.65 -20.33 14.38
C PHE A 12 26.61 -20.15 13.28
N PHE A 13 26.02 -18.96 13.14
CA PHE A 13 25.10 -18.63 12.05
C PHE A 13 25.81 -18.26 10.75
N PHE A 14 27.00 -17.66 10.80
CA PHE A 14 27.90 -17.58 9.64
C PHE A 14 28.30 -18.99 9.22
N LEU A 15 28.54 -19.90 10.17
CA LEU A 15 28.79 -21.31 9.92
C LEU A 15 27.56 -22.02 9.34
N ILE A 16 26.34 -21.75 9.81
CA ILE A 16 25.11 -22.33 9.24
C ILE A 16 24.82 -21.73 7.86
N TRP A 17 25.10 -20.45 7.63
CA TRP A 17 24.93 -19.81 6.33
C TRP A 17 25.96 -20.33 5.32
N THR A 18 27.23 -20.51 5.74
CA THR A 18 28.25 -21.16 4.92
C THR A 18 27.97 -22.65 4.76
N LEU A 19 27.56 -23.35 5.81
CA LEU A 19 27.19 -24.78 5.75
C LEU A 19 25.93 -24.98 4.92
N GLN A 20 24.92 -24.13 4.95
CA GLN A 20 23.74 -24.24 4.08
C GLN A 20 24.16 -23.98 2.62
N LYS A 21 25.07 -23.05 2.36
CA LYS A 21 25.70 -22.85 1.05
C LYS A 21 26.58 -24.04 0.61
N TYR A 22 27.08 -24.84 1.57
CA TYR A 22 27.95 -26.00 1.33
C TYR A 22 27.20 -27.36 1.32
N TYR A 23 26.08 -27.49 2.03
CA TYR A 23 25.26 -28.70 2.18
C TYR A 23 24.08 -28.74 1.19
N PHE A 24 23.62 -27.58 0.71
CA PHE A 24 22.70 -27.47 -0.43
C PHE A 24 23.43 -27.21 -1.76
N GLN A 25 24.76 -27.37 -1.79
CA GLN A 25 25.38 -27.83 -3.02
C GLN A 25 25.02 -29.32 -3.16
N GLU A 26 23.81 -29.60 -3.65
CA GLU A 26 23.75 -30.72 -4.60
C GLU A 26 24.82 -30.42 -5.64
N GLU A 27 25.70 -31.38 -5.93
CA GLU A 27 26.53 -31.30 -7.12
C GLU A 27 25.56 -31.13 -8.30
N GLU A 28 25.30 -29.89 -8.71
CA GLU A 28 24.41 -29.57 -9.81
C GLU A 28 25.00 -30.29 -11.03
N GLU A 29 24.39 -31.41 -11.43
CA GLU A 29 24.80 -32.14 -12.62
C GLU A 29 24.85 -31.15 -13.79
N THR A 30 26.06 -30.92 -14.29
CA THR A 30 26.33 -29.87 -15.27
C THR A 30 26.34 -30.47 -16.67
N ILE A 31 25.46 -29.96 -17.52
CA ILE A 31 25.42 -30.24 -18.95
C ILE A 31 26.38 -29.30 -19.66
N TYR A 32 27.29 -29.85 -20.45
CA TYR A 32 28.23 -29.05 -21.26
C TYR A 32 27.78 -28.96 -22.71
N ILE A 33 27.76 -27.75 -23.25
CA ILE A 33 27.61 -27.46 -24.68
C ILE A 33 28.90 -26.84 -25.16
N ALA A 34 29.43 -27.32 -26.29
CA ALA A 34 30.62 -26.74 -26.90
C ALA A 34 30.22 -25.66 -27.91
N PHE A 35 30.86 -24.50 -27.87
CA PHE A 35 30.87 -23.54 -28.98
C PHE A 35 32.26 -23.52 -29.60
N ILE A 36 32.33 -23.64 -30.93
CA ILE A 36 33.59 -23.59 -31.68
C ILE A 36 33.50 -22.57 -32.82
N GLY A 37 34.51 -21.70 -32.91
CA GLY A 37 34.62 -20.65 -33.91
C GLY A 37 35.74 -19.68 -33.55
N PRO A 38 35.88 -18.54 -34.25
CA PRO A 38 36.96 -17.57 -34.00
C PRO A 38 36.65 -16.72 -32.75
N THR A 39 36.79 -17.26 -31.54
CA THR A 39 36.26 -16.65 -30.30
C THR A 39 36.86 -15.28 -29.98
N ASP A 40 38.10 -15.03 -30.44
CA ASP A 40 38.80 -13.77 -30.23
C ASP A 40 38.40 -12.68 -31.26
N SER A 41 37.64 -13.04 -32.30
CA SER A 41 37.12 -12.10 -33.29
C SER A 41 35.85 -11.39 -32.80
N GLU A 42 35.51 -10.26 -33.44
CA GLU A 42 34.27 -9.53 -33.13
C GLU A 42 33.02 -10.43 -33.32
N ALA A 43 32.94 -11.18 -34.42
CA ALA A 43 31.85 -12.12 -34.68
C ALA A 43 31.80 -13.26 -33.65
N GLY A 44 32.95 -13.85 -33.29
CA GLY A 44 33.02 -14.92 -32.28
C GLY A 44 32.57 -14.47 -30.90
N ARG A 45 32.95 -13.26 -30.50
CA ARG A 45 32.52 -12.64 -29.24
C ARG A 45 31.01 -12.39 -29.22
N LEU A 46 30.44 -11.82 -30.29
CA LEU A 46 29.01 -11.54 -30.40
C LEU A 46 28.17 -12.83 -30.34
N MET A 47 28.59 -13.89 -31.05
CA MET A 47 27.93 -15.20 -30.96
C MET A 47 28.02 -15.80 -29.56
N THR A 48 29.19 -15.74 -28.92
CA THR A 48 29.38 -16.25 -27.55
C THR A 48 28.48 -15.50 -26.56
N GLN A 49 28.37 -14.18 -26.70
CA GLN A 49 27.47 -13.35 -25.91
C GLN A 49 26.00 -13.71 -26.15
N GLY A 50 25.59 -13.94 -27.40
CA GLY A 50 24.24 -14.40 -27.76
C GLY A 50 23.90 -15.76 -27.11
N ILE A 51 24.81 -16.73 -27.19
CA ILE A 51 24.61 -18.06 -26.57
C ILE A 51 24.50 -17.93 -25.05
N ARG A 52 25.43 -17.20 -24.42
CA ARG A 52 25.44 -16.98 -22.97
C ARG A 52 24.21 -16.23 -22.48
N LEU A 53 23.68 -15.28 -23.26
CA LEU A 53 22.45 -14.56 -22.91
C LEU A 53 21.29 -15.54 -22.73
N TYR A 54 21.10 -16.49 -23.66
CA TYR A 54 20.06 -17.51 -23.52
C TYR A 54 20.34 -18.51 -22.39
N LEU A 55 21.60 -18.93 -22.22
CA LEU A 55 21.97 -19.85 -21.13
C LEU A 55 21.73 -19.27 -19.74
N ASP A 56 21.96 -17.96 -19.55
CA ASP A 56 21.65 -17.31 -18.28
C ASP A 56 20.14 -17.27 -18.03
N GLU A 57 19.32 -17.11 -19.09
CA GLU A 57 17.86 -17.19 -18.99
C GLU A 57 17.37 -18.60 -18.62
N ILE A 58 17.97 -19.66 -19.18
CA ILE A 58 17.56 -21.04 -18.90
C ILE A 58 18.05 -21.52 -17.53
N ASN A 59 19.29 -21.18 -17.15
CA ASN A 59 19.85 -21.53 -15.84
C ASN A 59 19.14 -20.79 -14.69
N GLY A 60 18.55 -19.62 -14.96
CA GLY A 60 17.66 -18.94 -14.01
C GLY A 60 16.36 -19.69 -13.72
N LYS A 61 16.00 -20.71 -14.53
CA LYS A 61 14.76 -21.49 -14.41
C LYS A 61 15.07 -22.96 -14.11
N LYS A 62 15.45 -23.24 -12.85
CA LYS A 62 15.94 -24.56 -12.40
C LYS A 62 15.03 -25.74 -12.75
N ASP A 63 13.72 -25.54 -12.83
CA ASP A 63 12.75 -26.61 -13.14
C ASP A 63 12.74 -27.04 -14.62
N GLU A 64 13.30 -26.24 -15.55
CA GLU A 64 13.20 -26.54 -16.98
C GLU A 64 14.09 -27.71 -17.45
N LEU A 65 15.13 -28.06 -16.68
CA LEU A 65 16.10 -29.12 -17.00
C LEU A 65 16.30 -30.12 -15.84
N ASN A 66 15.25 -30.38 -15.06
CA ASN A 66 15.29 -31.28 -13.90
C ASN A 66 16.41 -30.90 -12.90
N GLY A 67 16.61 -29.60 -12.64
CA GLY A 67 17.64 -29.11 -11.71
C GLY A 67 19.06 -29.02 -12.27
N LYS A 68 19.30 -29.41 -13.54
CA LYS A 68 20.64 -29.41 -14.16
C LYS A 68 21.04 -28.02 -14.65
N LYS A 69 22.31 -27.67 -14.42
CA LYS A 69 22.92 -26.43 -14.92
C LYS A 69 23.53 -26.66 -16.30
N VAL A 70 23.44 -25.70 -17.20
CA VAL A 70 24.09 -25.75 -18.52
C VAL A 70 25.27 -24.81 -18.56
N GLU A 71 26.43 -25.30 -18.98
CA GLU A 71 27.64 -24.51 -19.16
C GLU A 71 28.15 -24.55 -20.60
N LEU A 72 28.65 -23.40 -21.07
CA LEU A 72 29.24 -23.25 -22.38
C LEU A 72 30.76 -23.41 -22.30
N ILE A 73 31.31 -24.38 -23.04
CA ILE A 73 32.75 -24.51 -23.26
C ILE A 73 33.08 -23.92 -24.63
N THR A 74 34.04 -23.01 -24.69
CA THR A 74 34.42 -22.32 -25.95
C THR A 74 35.76 -22.85 -26.47
N TYR A 75 35.82 -23.14 -27.77
CA TYR A 75 37.00 -23.58 -28.49
C TYR A 75 37.28 -22.61 -29.64
N ASP A 76 38.55 -22.25 -29.84
CA ASP A 76 38.95 -21.27 -30.84
C ASP A 76 39.60 -21.95 -32.05
N ASP A 77 38.95 -21.90 -33.21
CA ASP A 77 39.50 -22.45 -34.45
C ASP A 77 40.36 -21.46 -35.26
N GLU A 78 40.48 -20.19 -34.83
CA GLU A 78 41.18 -19.10 -35.53
C GLU A 78 40.77 -18.94 -37.02
N ASN A 79 39.62 -19.46 -37.44
CA ASN A 79 39.25 -19.61 -38.87
C ASN A 79 40.26 -20.41 -39.72
N LYS A 80 41.11 -21.25 -39.10
CA LYS A 80 42.07 -22.10 -39.81
C LYS A 80 41.43 -23.46 -40.13
N CYS A 81 40.83 -23.52 -41.32
CA CYS A 81 39.87 -24.56 -41.69
C CYS A 81 40.42 -25.75 -42.50
N LYS A 82 41.70 -25.77 -42.89
CA LYS A 82 42.26 -26.88 -43.70
C LYS A 82 42.36 -28.16 -42.87
N ALA A 83 42.50 -29.29 -43.57
CA ALA A 83 42.48 -30.63 -42.97
C ALA A 83 43.60 -30.90 -41.94
N ASP A 84 44.66 -30.09 -41.91
CA ASP A 84 45.79 -30.18 -40.95
C ASP A 84 45.87 -28.94 -40.03
N GLU A 85 44.82 -28.13 -40.00
CA GLU A 85 44.78 -26.87 -39.27
C GLU A 85 43.91 -26.95 -37.99
N LYS A 86 43.81 -25.82 -37.29
CA LYS A 86 43.27 -25.69 -35.92
C LYS A 86 41.81 -26.17 -35.79
N ALA A 87 40.96 -25.99 -36.81
CA ALA A 87 39.57 -26.41 -36.76
C ALA A 87 39.40 -27.92 -36.50
N LYS A 88 40.21 -28.76 -37.16
CA LYS A 88 40.15 -30.22 -36.97
C LYS A 88 40.73 -30.65 -35.63
N SER A 89 41.85 -30.04 -35.21
CA SER A 89 42.49 -30.38 -33.94
C SER A 89 41.59 -30.02 -32.75
N GLU A 90 40.93 -28.87 -32.77
CA GLU A 90 39.99 -28.48 -31.72
C GLU A 90 38.70 -29.31 -31.76
N ALA A 91 38.20 -29.69 -32.95
CA ALA A 91 37.09 -30.64 -33.06
C ALA A 91 37.43 -32.03 -32.46
N LEU A 92 38.65 -32.53 -32.69
CA LEU A 92 39.15 -33.75 -32.05
C LEU A 92 39.31 -33.59 -30.55
N ARG A 93 39.77 -32.42 -30.08
CA ARG A 93 39.85 -32.12 -28.65
C ARG A 93 38.48 -32.15 -27.97
N ILE A 94 37.42 -31.65 -28.61
CA ILE A 94 36.04 -31.76 -28.10
C ILE A 94 35.64 -33.24 -27.93
N VAL A 95 36.01 -34.07 -28.89
CA VAL A 95 35.78 -35.52 -28.84
C VAL A 95 36.57 -36.17 -27.70
N ASP A 96 37.86 -35.83 -27.57
CA ASP A 96 38.77 -36.41 -26.58
C ASP A 96 38.39 -36.03 -25.15
N GLU A 97 37.99 -34.76 -24.92
CA GLU A 97 37.48 -34.32 -23.62
C GLU A 97 36.16 -35.04 -23.26
N ASN A 98 35.38 -35.44 -24.27
CA ASN A 98 34.12 -36.20 -24.18
C ASN A 98 33.17 -35.67 -23.09
N LYS A 99 33.01 -34.35 -23.00
CA LYS A 99 32.09 -33.68 -22.05
C LYS A 99 30.85 -33.12 -22.73
N ALA A 100 31.00 -32.57 -23.93
CA ALA A 100 29.94 -31.82 -24.60
C ALA A 100 28.85 -32.76 -25.14
N LEU A 101 27.58 -32.42 -24.92
CA LEU A 101 26.43 -33.13 -25.52
C LEU A 101 26.19 -32.75 -26.97
N ALA A 102 26.55 -31.53 -27.33
CA ALA A 102 26.34 -30.99 -28.66
C ALA A 102 27.34 -29.86 -28.92
N VAL A 103 27.52 -29.55 -30.20
CA VAL A 103 28.42 -28.50 -30.67
C VAL A 103 27.61 -27.42 -31.38
N ILE A 104 27.85 -26.16 -31.02
CA ILE A 104 27.43 -24.99 -31.78
C ILE A 104 28.63 -24.46 -32.54
N GLY A 105 28.50 -24.31 -33.84
CA GLY A 105 29.62 -23.97 -34.72
C GLY A 105 29.84 -25.04 -35.78
N HIS A 106 30.79 -24.86 -36.70
CA HIS A 106 31.74 -23.75 -36.76
C HIS A 106 31.13 -22.50 -37.42
N TRP A 107 31.88 -21.40 -37.42
CA TRP A 107 31.47 -20.15 -38.06
C TRP A 107 31.65 -20.20 -39.59
N TYR A 108 32.88 -20.45 -40.05
CA TYR A 108 33.21 -20.51 -41.47
C TYR A 108 32.77 -21.82 -42.10
N SER A 109 32.20 -21.75 -43.30
CA SER A 109 31.68 -22.93 -44.00
C SER A 109 32.75 -24.00 -44.23
N SER A 110 33.99 -23.62 -44.52
CA SER A 110 35.13 -24.55 -44.66
C SER A 110 35.46 -25.24 -43.33
N CYS A 111 35.44 -24.52 -42.22
CA CYS A 111 35.69 -25.08 -40.88
C CYS A 111 34.56 -26.04 -40.47
N SER A 112 33.32 -25.69 -40.79
CA SER A 112 32.14 -26.52 -40.51
C SER A 112 32.16 -27.84 -41.27
N ILE A 113 32.63 -27.86 -42.52
CA ILE A 113 32.83 -29.10 -43.29
C ILE A 113 33.89 -29.98 -42.61
N THR A 114 35.07 -29.41 -42.33
CA THR A 114 36.19 -30.14 -41.69
C THR A 114 35.82 -30.68 -40.30
N GLY A 115 35.21 -29.87 -39.43
CA GLY A 115 34.75 -30.29 -38.10
C GLY A 115 33.57 -31.25 -38.17
N GLY A 116 32.68 -31.07 -39.16
CA GLY A 116 31.52 -31.93 -39.37
C GLY A 116 31.87 -33.38 -39.70
N GLU A 117 32.98 -33.62 -40.41
CA GLU A 117 33.50 -34.98 -40.64
C GLU A 117 33.91 -35.66 -39.33
N VAL A 118 34.50 -34.91 -38.39
CA VAL A 118 34.87 -35.40 -37.06
C VAL A 118 33.60 -35.73 -36.27
N TYR A 119 32.64 -34.81 -36.17
CA TYR A 119 31.42 -35.02 -35.40
C TYR A 119 30.57 -36.17 -35.95
N LYS A 120 30.51 -36.33 -37.28
CA LYS A 120 29.86 -37.47 -37.93
C LYS A 120 30.49 -38.81 -37.54
N LYS A 121 31.82 -38.87 -37.48
CA LYS A 121 32.57 -40.09 -37.13
C LYS A 121 32.36 -40.50 -35.66
N TYR A 122 32.28 -39.53 -34.75
CA TYR A 122 32.20 -39.77 -33.31
C TYR A 122 30.77 -39.64 -32.73
N GLY A 123 29.78 -39.29 -33.55
CA GLY A 123 28.37 -39.23 -33.16
C GLY A 123 28.05 -38.09 -32.20
N ILE A 124 28.46 -36.86 -32.54
CA ILE A 124 28.13 -35.66 -31.76
C ILE A 124 27.24 -34.76 -32.62
N PRO A 125 26.02 -34.38 -32.17
CA PRO A 125 25.17 -33.47 -32.93
C PRO A 125 25.81 -32.07 -32.94
N ALA A 126 25.93 -31.49 -34.13
CA ALA A 126 26.45 -30.15 -34.35
C ALA A 126 25.41 -29.29 -35.06
N ILE A 127 25.34 -28.01 -34.69
CA ILE A 127 24.44 -27.04 -35.31
C ILE A 127 25.18 -25.71 -35.55
N THR A 128 25.19 -25.23 -36.79
CA THR A 128 25.85 -23.96 -37.13
C THR A 128 24.84 -22.81 -37.26
N PRO A 129 25.13 -21.64 -36.65
CA PRO A 129 24.33 -20.43 -36.81
C PRO A 129 24.70 -19.61 -38.07
N GLY A 130 25.80 -19.91 -38.76
CA GLY A 130 26.39 -18.99 -39.75
C GLY A 130 26.95 -19.60 -41.04
N SER A 131 27.18 -20.92 -41.10
CA SER A 131 27.80 -21.53 -42.28
C SER A 131 26.80 -21.84 -43.39
N VAL A 132 26.79 -21.03 -44.44
CA VAL A 132 25.78 -21.08 -45.52
C VAL A 132 26.09 -22.03 -46.69
N ASN A 133 27.26 -22.67 -46.76
CA ASN A 133 27.56 -23.63 -47.84
C ASN A 133 26.78 -24.94 -47.67
N VAL A 134 26.09 -25.44 -48.71
CA VAL A 134 25.27 -26.66 -48.65
C VAL A 134 26.05 -27.93 -48.26
N LYS A 135 27.37 -27.97 -48.53
CA LYS A 135 28.23 -29.10 -48.19
C LYS A 135 28.36 -29.36 -46.68
N VAL A 136 27.97 -28.41 -45.84
CA VAL A 136 28.05 -28.54 -44.37
C VAL A 136 27.12 -29.66 -43.86
N THR A 137 25.91 -29.73 -44.40
CA THR A 137 24.86 -30.68 -43.99
C THR A 137 24.72 -31.84 -44.98
N GLN A 138 25.12 -31.64 -46.24
CA GLN A 138 25.01 -32.65 -47.30
C GLN A 138 25.74 -33.95 -46.93
N GLY A 139 24.97 -35.04 -46.83
CA GLY A 139 25.50 -36.36 -46.48
C GLY A 139 26.00 -36.49 -45.03
N ASN A 140 25.65 -35.55 -44.14
CA ASN A 140 26.03 -35.59 -42.73
C ASN A 140 24.81 -35.57 -41.82
N GLU A 141 24.45 -36.73 -41.27
CA GLU A 141 23.26 -36.84 -40.41
C GLU A 141 23.38 -36.19 -39.03
N TRP A 142 24.60 -35.84 -38.64
CA TRP A 142 24.92 -35.27 -37.33
C TRP A 142 25.05 -33.74 -37.36
N TYR A 143 24.88 -33.12 -38.52
CA TYR A 143 25.08 -31.68 -38.69
C TYR A 143 23.80 -31.00 -39.16
N PHE A 144 23.42 -29.94 -38.45
CA PHE A 144 22.26 -29.11 -38.75
C PHE A 144 22.70 -27.68 -39.03
N ARG A 145 21.90 -26.97 -39.82
CA ARG A 145 22.16 -25.56 -40.11
C ARG A 145 20.94 -24.73 -39.79
N ASN A 146 21.11 -23.74 -38.91
CA ASN A 146 20.03 -22.85 -38.49
C ASN A 146 20.01 -21.50 -39.23
N ILE A 147 20.47 -21.45 -40.49
CA ILE A 147 20.51 -20.26 -41.36
C ILE A 147 20.18 -20.68 -42.80
N TYR A 148 19.78 -19.73 -43.66
CA TYR A 148 19.59 -20.01 -45.08
C TYR A 148 20.89 -20.50 -45.75
N ASN A 149 20.77 -21.09 -46.94
CA ASN A 149 21.92 -21.54 -47.73
C ASN A 149 22.39 -20.49 -48.76
N ALA A 150 23.66 -20.52 -49.11
CA ALA A 150 24.28 -19.56 -50.02
C ALA A 150 23.73 -19.64 -51.45
N SER A 151 23.15 -20.78 -51.84
CA SER A 151 22.47 -20.92 -53.13
C SER A 151 21.28 -19.97 -53.21
N ALA A 152 20.46 -19.92 -52.16
CA ALA A 152 19.34 -18.99 -52.05
C ALA A 152 19.80 -17.52 -52.11
N SER A 153 20.88 -17.14 -51.41
CA SER A 153 21.37 -15.75 -51.46
C SER A 153 21.99 -15.36 -52.81
N GLY A 154 22.75 -16.26 -53.46
CA GLY A 154 23.34 -15.99 -54.78
C GLY A 154 22.28 -15.78 -55.86
N GLN A 155 21.27 -16.65 -55.87
CA GLN A 155 20.12 -16.52 -56.77
C GLN A 155 19.30 -15.26 -56.47
N PHE A 156 19.00 -15.01 -55.19
CA PHE A 156 18.30 -13.80 -54.76
C PHE A 156 18.98 -12.54 -55.31
N LEU A 157 20.30 -12.42 -55.13
CA LEU A 157 21.08 -11.27 -55.56
C LEU A 157 21.09 -11.11 -57.09
N ALA A 158 21.24 -12.20 -57.85
CA ALA A 158 21.23 -12.15 -59.32
C ALA A 158 19.88 -11.64 -59.86
N HIS A 159 18.78 -12.19 -59.34
CA HIS A 159 17.44 -11.71 -59.68
C HIS A 159 17.22 -10.27 -59.21
N TYR A 160 17.78 -9.85 -58.08
CA TYR A 160 17.67 -8.47 -57.59
C TYR A 160 18.37 -7.48 -58.53
N VAL A 161 19.58 -7.79 -59.02
CA VAL A 161 20.28 -6.99 -60.04
C VAL A 161 19.44 -6.83 -61.30
N LYS A 162 18.86 -7.93 -61.79
CA LYS A 162 18.06 -7.93 -63.01
C LYS A 162 16.72 -7.21 -62.85
N LYS A 163 15.96 -7.54 -61.80
CA LYS A 163 14.55 -7.13 -61.65
C LYS A 163 14.37 -5.82 -60.89
N VAL A 164 15.28 -5.46 -59.99
CA VAL A 164 15.20 -4.22 -59.20
C VAL A 164 16.16 -3.16 -59.73
N PHE A 165 17.44 -3.48 -59.91
CA PHE A 165 18.39 -2.50 -60.49
C PHE A 165 18.27 -2.36 -62.00
N GLN A 166 17.67 -3.33 -62.69
CA GLN A 166 17.47 -3.33 -64.14
C GLN A 166 18.79 -3.20 -64.92
N LEU A 167 19.88 -3.74 -64.35
CA LEU A 167 21.20 -3.75 -64.98
C LEU A 167 21.37 -4.99 -65.85
N LYS A 168 22.14 -4.84 -66.93
CA LYS A 168 22.46 -5.92 -67.89
C LYS A 168 23.82 -6.56 -67.66
N HIS A 169 24.66 -5.95 -66.84
CA HIS A 169 26.04 -6.35 -66.64
C HIS A 169 26.33 -6.49 -65.15
N VAL A 170 27.25 -7.40 -64.81
CA VAL A 170 27.75 -7.58 -63.44
C VAL A 170 29.22 -7.98 -63.45
N THR A 171 30.00 -7.45 -62.52
CA THR A 171 31.37 -7.86 -62.23
C THR A 171 31.39 -8.66 -60.94
N ILE A 172 31.95 -9.87 -60.98
CA ILE A 172 32.06 -10.77 -59.83
C ILE A 172 33.48 -10.71 -59.28
N ILE A 173 33.62 -10.45 -57.99
CA ILE A 173 34.88 -10.51 -57.26
C ILE A 173 34.66 -11.39 -56.04
N HIS A 174 35.44 -12.45 -55.89
CA HIS A 174 35.29 -13.37 -54.76
C HIS A 174 36.61 -13.75 -54.12
N ASP A 175 36.55 -14.08 -52.83
CA ASP A 175 37.66 -14.73 -52.17
C ASP A 175 37.64 -16.24 -52.48
N GLY A 176 38.80 -16.88 -52.40
CA GLY A 176 38.94 -18.33 -52.54
C GLY A 176 38.40 -19.11 -51.34
N SER A 177 37.70 -18.45 -50.41
CA SER A 177 37.12 -19.13 -49.25
C SER A 177 35.96 -20.04 -49.67
N GLY A 178 35.64 -21.05 -48.86
CA GLY A 178 34.48 -21.93 -49.10
C GLY A 178 33.13 -21.21 -49.07
N TYR A 179 33.08 -19.95 -48.60
CA TYR A 179 31.90 -19.10 -48.64
C TYR A 179 31.85 -18.24 -49.91
N GLY A 180 32.88 -17.43 -50.16
CA GLY A 180 32.89 -16.45 -51.25
C GLY A 180 32.88 -17.11 -52.63
N SER A 181 33.73 -18.11 -52.84
CA SER A 181 33.76 -18.88 -54.10
C SER A 181 32.41 -19.54 -54.41
N TYR A 182 31.76 -20.11 -53.39
CA TYR A 182 30.47 -20.79 -53.57
C TYR A 182 29.33 -19.79 -53.82
N LEU A 183 29.31 -18.65 -53.12
CA LEU A 183 28.34 -17.58 -53.40
C LEU A 183 28.48 -17.04 -54.83
N ALA A 184 29.72 -16.82 -55.29
CA ALA A 184 30.01 -16.38 -56.65
C ALA A 184 29.56 -17.42 -57.69
N GLU A 185 29.84 -18.71 -57.47
CA GLU A 185 29.40 -19.80 -58.34
C GLU A 185 27.86 -19.86 -58.44
N MET A 186 27.16 -19.78 -57.30
CA MET A 186 25.69 -19.84 -57.28
C MET A 186 25.06 -18.61 -57.93
N PHE A 187 25.67 -17.43 -57.76
CA PHE A 187 25.24 -16.21 -58.44
C PHE A 187 25.45 -16.30 -59.94
N GLU A 188 26.63 -16.73 -60.40
CA GLU A 188 26.96 -16.90 -61.82
C GLU A 188 26.01 -17.89 -62.51
N LYS A 189 25.78 -19.06 -61.90
CA LYS A 189 24.77 -20.03 -62.38
C LYS A 189 23.36 -19.46 -62.44
N ALA A 190 23.01 -18.53 -61.55
CA ALA A 190 21.74 -17.84 -61.60
C ALA A 190 21.69 -16.82 -62.75
N THR A 191 22.79 -16.12 -63.03
CA THR A 191 22.89 -15.20 -64.16
C THR A 191 22.78 -15.91 -65.51
N GLU A 192 23.35 -17.11 -65.66
CA GLU A 192 23.25 -17.91 -66.89
C GLU A 192 21.80 -18.28 -67.26
N LYS A 193 20.91 -18.36 -66.26
CA LYS A 193 19.48 -18.64 -66.44
C LYS A 193 18.63 -17.40 -66.66
N LEU A 194 19.21 -16.20 -66.55
CA LEU A 194 18.53 -14.92 -66.67
C LEU A 194 18.86 -14.27 -68.01
N ASP A 195 17.86 -14.12 -68.87
CA ASP A 195 18.03 -13.43 -70.16
C ASP A 195 18.53 -11.99 -69.96
N ASP A 196 19.44 -11.54 -70.81
CA ASP A 196 20.02 -10.19 -70.82
C ASP A 196 20.68 -9.78 -69.47
N LEU A 197 21.35 -10.70 -68.76
CA LEU A 197 22.28 -10.39 -67.67
C LEU A 197 23.61 -11.13 -67.87
N GLU A 198 24.68 -10.39 -68.15
CA GLU A 198 26.01 -10.94 -68.47
C GLU A 198 27.06 -10.63 -67.40
N VAL A 199 27.95 -11.59 -67.15
CA VAL A 199 29.13 -11.39 -66.30
C VAL A 199 30.24 -10.73 -67.11
N SER A 200 30.45 -9.43 -66.93
CA SER A 200 31.45 -8.64 -67.69
C SER A 200 32.89 -9.02 -67.32
N ASN A 201 33.16 -9.22 -66.04
CA ASN A 201 34.46 -9.62 -65.53
C ASN A 201 34.29 -10.52 -64.31
N LYS A 202 35.22 -11.46 -64.13
CA LYS A 202 35.31 -12.31 -62.93
C LYS A 202 36.74 -12.26 -62.38
N TRP A 203 36.87 -12.02 -61.08
CA TRP A 203 38.14 -11.90 -60.38
C TRP A 203 38.13 -12.76 -59.13
N ASP A 204 39.25 -13.43 -58.86
CA ASP A 204 39.46 -14.20 -57.64
C ASP A 204 40.79 -13.85 -56.96
N PHE A 205 40.86 -14.10 -55.66
CA PHE A 205 42.09 -14.04 -54.87
C PHE A 205 42.01 -15.05 -53.73
N GLN A 206 43.14 -15.61 -53.30
CA GLN A 206 43.15 -16.60 -52.23
C GLN A 206 43.29 -15.92 -50.86
N ASP A 207 42.61 -16.45 -49.85
CA ASP A 207 42.74 -15.92 -48.48
C ASP A 207 44.19 -16.05 -47.96
N SER A 208 44.89 -17.12 -48.35
CA SER A 208 46.30 -17.33 -48.01
C SER A 208 47.30 -16.51 -48.83
N ASP A 209 46.86 -15.65 -49.75
CA ASP A 209 47.78 -14.81 -50.51
C ASP A 209 48.47 -13.77 -49.61
N ASP A 210 49.75 -13.48 -49.90
CA ASP A 210 50.51 -12.44 -49.20
C ASP A 210 49.78 -11.07 -49.29
N PRO A 211 49.72 -10.28 -48.20
CA PRO A 211 49.05 -8.98 -48.19
C PRO A 211 49.45 -8.03 -49.34
N LYS A 212 50.72 -8.01 -49.75
CA LYS A 212 51.20 -7.19 -50.87
C LYS A 212 50.65 -7.68 -52.22
N LYS A 213 50.53 -9.00 -52.38
CA LYS A 213 49.95 -9.62 -53.57
C LYS A 213 48.45 -9.28 -53.65
N LYS A 214 47.71 -9.41 -52.54
CA LYS A 214 46.30 -9.01 -52.45
C LYS A 214 46.11 -7.53 -52.81
N GLU A 215 46.93 -6.64 -52.25
CA GLU A 215 46.86 -5.21 -52.55
C GLU A 215 47.09 -4.90 -54.04
N MET A 216 48.04 -5.58 -54.68
CA MET A 216 48.29 -5.46 -56.12
C MET A 216 47.08 -5.93 -56.95
N ILE A 217 46.49 -7.07 -56.58
CA ILE A 217 45.27 -7.60 -57.23
C ILE A 217 44.13 -6.59 -57.10
N PHE A 218 43.87 -6.06 -55.90
CA PHE A 218 42.81 -5.09 -55.66
C PHE A 218 43.01 -3.80 -56.46
N LYS A 219 44.25 -3.28 -56.55
CA LYS A 219 44.55 -2.10 -57.39
C LYS A 219 44.27 -2.37 -58.87
N ASN A 220 44.56 -3.57 -59.37
CA ASN A 220 44.28 -3.95 -60.76
C ASN A 220 42.78 -4.05 -61.02
N ILE A 221 42.03 -4.66 -60.10
CA ILE A 221 40.55 -4.73 -60.15
C ILE A 221 39.97 -3.32 -60.23
N VAL A 222 40.36 -2.43 -59.31
CA VAL A 222 39.85 -1.05 -59.24
C VAL A 222 40.21 -0.25 -60.50
N LYS A 223 41.42 -0.45 -61.04
CA LYS A 223 41.82 0.15 -62.32
C LYS A 223 40.92 -0.31 -63.47
N LYS A 224 40.61 -1.61 -63.55
CA LYS A 224 39.72 -2.16 -64.57
C LYS A 224 38.28 -1.66 -64.39
N LEU A 225 37.73 -1.68 -63.18
CA LEU A 225 36.39 -1.15 -62.88
C LEU A 225 36.26 0.32 -63.29
N LYS A 226 37.30 1.13 -63.04
CA LYS A 226 37.33 2.53 -63.45
C LYS A 226 37.39 2.72 -64.97
N LEU A 227 38.06 1.83 -65.69
CA LEU A 227 38.11 1.84 -67.15
C LEU A 227 36.76 1.43 -67.76
N ASP A 228 36.11 0.43 -67.18
CA ASP A 228 34.82 -0.11 -67.67
C ASP A 228 33.65 0.83 -67.34
N GLY A 229 33.74 1.62 -66.27
CA GLY A 229 32.72 2.61 -65.89
C GLY A 229 31.35 1.96 -65.69
N GLU A 230 30.31 2.50 -66.32
CA GLU A 230 28.95 1.96 -66.24
C GLU A 230 28.82 0.55 -66.85
N SER A 231 29.69 0.17 -67.80
CA SER A 231 29.67 -1.16 -68.42
C SER A 231 30.12 -2.29 -67.48
N ALA A 232 30.79 -1.95 -66.36
CA ALA A 232 31.07 -2.90 -65.28
C ALA A 232 29.80 -3.40 -64.58
N GLY A 233 28.69 -2.66 -64.73
CA GLY A 233 27.39 -3.02 -64.17
C GLY A 233 27.38 -3.02 -62.65
N ALA A 234 26.64 -3.95 -62.02
CA ALA A 234 26.71 -4.15 -60.58
C ALA A 234 28.03 -4.84 -60.18
N ILE A 235 28.55 -4.56 -58.98
CA ILE A 235 29.75 -5.21 -58.46
C ILE A 235 29.36 -6.17 -57.34
N LEU A 236 29.43 -7.47 -57.60
CA LEU A 236 29.27 -8.50 -56.58
C LEU A 236 30.60 -8.70 -55.85
N LEU A 237 30.62 -8.36 -54.56
CA LEU A 237 31.71 -8.69 -53.66
C LEU A 237 31.31 -9.92 -52.83
N ALA A 238 31.68 -11.10 -53.31
CA ALA A 238 31.47 -12.36 -52.62
C ALA A 238 32.68 -12.68 -51.75
N THR A 239 32.86 -11.92 -50.66
CA THR A 239 33.99 -12.06 -49.75
C THR A 239 33.54 -12.01 -48.29
N GLN A 240 34.40 -12.46 -47.38
CA GLN A 240 34.25 -12.15 -45.96
C GLN A 240 34.46 -10.65 -45.68
N ALA A 241 34.00 -10.17 -44.51
CA ALA A 241 34.11 -8.77 -44.11
C ALA A 241 35.56 -8.26 -44.11
N SER A 242 36.50 -9.05 -43.56
CA SER A 242 37.92 -8.69 -43.44
C SER A 242 38.58 -8.40 -44.79
N GLU A 243 38.29 -9.23 -45.79
CA GLU A 243 38.82 -9.10 -47.15
C GLU A 243 38.09 -8.03 -47.96
N GLY A 244 36.81 -7.80 -47.67
CA GLY A 244 35.97 -6.82 -48.35
C GLY A 244 36.31 -5.37 -48.01
N ILE A 245 36.64 -5.07 -46.75
CA ILE A 245 36.95 -3.71 -46.26
C ILE A 245 38.03 -2.99 -47.11
N PRO A 246 39.24 -3.55 -47.30
CA PRO A 246 40.28 -2.87 -48.08
C PRO A 246 39.89 -2.68 -49.55
N LEU A 247 39.15 -3.63 -50.14
CA LEU A 247 38.69 -3.54 -51.53
C LEU A 247 37.61 -2.46 -51.70
N VAL A 248 36.59 -2.43 -50.83
CA VAL A 248 35.54 -1.40 -50.83
C VAL A 248 36.15 -0.01 -50.68
N LYS A 249 37.12 0.13 -49.76
CA LYS A 249 37.86 1.38 -49.58
C LYS A 249 38.47 1.85 -50.90
N LEU A 250 39.19 0.98 -51.61
CA LEU A 250 39.83 1.34 -52.88
C LEU A 250 38.80 1.67 -53.98
N ILE A 251 37.69 0.93 -54.06
CA ILE A 251 36.61 1.19 -55.02
C ILE A 251 36.00 2.58 -54.79
N LYS A 252 35.62 2.89 -53.54
CA LYS A 252 35.00 4.16 -53.17
C LYS A 252 35.99 5.34 -53.28
N ASP A 253 37.24 5.15 -52.87
CA ASP A 253 38.29 6.17 -53.02
C ASP A 253 38.57 6.52 -54.49
N ALA A 254 38.40 5.56 -55.40
CA ALA A 254 38.55 5.77 -56.84
C ALA A 254 37.36 6.52 -57.47
N GLY A 255 36.28 6.76 -56.72
CA GLY A 255 35.08 7.47 -57.17
C GLY A 255 34.10 6.62 -57.98
N ILE A 256 34.20 5.29 -57.91
CA ILE A 256 33.33 4.36 -58.63
C ILE A 256 31.93 4.36 -57.98
N GLN A 257 30.90 4.64 -58.79
CA GLN A 257 29.51 4.80 -58.34
C GLN A 257 28.63 3.58 -58.61
N ASN A 258 29.15 2.56 -59.29
CA ASN A 258 28.44 1.31 -59.59
C ASN A 258 27.84 0.69 -58.31
N PRO A 259 26.61 0.15 -58.36
CA PRO A 259 26.00 -0.50 -57.20
C PRO A 259 26.84 -1.67 -56.71
N ILE A 260 27.18 -1.68 -55.43
CA ILE A 260 27.89 -2.78 -54.79
C ILE A 260 26.87 -3.68 -54.10
N ILE A 261 26.92 -4.97 -54.41
CA ILE A 261 26.12 -6.01 -53.76
C ILE A 261 27.02 -7.02 -53.06
N SER A 262 26.59 -7.55 -51.92
CA SER A 262 27.32 -8.60 -51.19
C SER A 262 26.38 -9.53 -50.43
N GLY A 263 26.93 -10.62 -49.90
CA GLY A 263 26.25 -11.57 -49.02
C GLY A 263 26.40 -11.21 -47.53
N SER A 264 26.00 -12.14 -46.66
CA SER A 264 25.82 -11.90 -45.22
C SER A 264 27.06 -11.40 -44.50
N GLY A 265 28.26 -11.72 -44.97
CA GLY A 265 29.52 -11.24 -44.40
C GLY A 265 29.59 -9.71 -44.28
N PHE A 266 28.97 -8.96 -45.20
CA PHE A 266 28.97 -7.49 -45.14
C PHE A 266 27.92 -6.91 -44.19
N SER A 267 27.02 -7.74 -43.66
CA SER A 267 26.01 -7.31 -42.67
C SER A 267 26.47 -7.48 -41.22
N GLU A 268 27.68 -8.01 -41.02
CA GLU A 268 28.32 -8.15 -39.72
C GLU A 268 28.83 -6.80 -39.19
N LYS A 269 28.93 -6.71 -37.86
CA LYS A 269 29.51 -5.55 -37.20
C LYS A 269 30.96 -5.28 -37.61
N THR A 270 31.72 -6.34 -37.89
CA THR A 270 33.10 -6.31 -38.38
C THR A 270 33.24 -5.41 -39.61
N PHE A 271 32.33 -5.54 -40.58
CA PHE A 271 32.37 -4.77 -41.82
C PHE A 271 32.17 -3.27 -41.55
N LYS A 272 31.12 -2.94 -40.79
CA LYS A 272 30.82 -1.55 -40.40
C LYS A 272 31.98 -0.91 -39.61
N ASN A 273 32.50 -1.62 -38.60
CA ASN A 273 33.53 -1.10 -37.71
C ASN A 273 34.90 -0.99 -38.39
N GLY A 274 35.16 -1.81 -39.41
CA GLY A 274 36.41 -1.81 -40.17
C GLY A 274 36.76 -0.45 -40.80
N PHE A 275 35.76 0.36 -41.15
CA PHE A 275 35.99 1.66 -41.78
C PHE A 275 36.24 2.81 -40.79
N LYS A 276 35.88 2.65 -39.51
CA LYS A 276 35.97 3.73 -38.49
C LYS A 276 37.36 4.30 -38.29
N THR A 277 38.39 3.52 -38.63
CA THR A 277 39.80 3.95 -38.53
C THR A 277 40.18 4.93 -39.65
N PHE A 278 39.48 4.92 -40.78
CA PHE A 278 39.83 5.72 -41.95
C PHE A 278 39.39 7.20 -41.82
N PRO A 279 40.23 8.17 -42.21
CA PRO A 279 39.93 9.60 -42.05
C PRO A 279 38.64 10.07 -42.74
N ARG A 280 38.32 9.53 -43.92
CA ARG A 280 37.11 9.91 -44.67
C ARG A 280 35.81 9.44 -44.01
N GLU A 281 35.84 8.27 -43.37
CA GLU A 281 34.69 7.78 -42.59
C GLU A 281 34.47 8.63 -41.35
N LYS A 282 35.55 9.03 -40.66
CA LYS A 282 35.47 9.94 -39.50
C LYS A 282 34.92 11.32 -39.87
N ALA A 283 35.27 11.83 -41.04
CA ALA A 283 34.82 13.14 -41.52
C ALA A 283 33.37 13.10 -42.02
N ASN A 284 32.96 12.01 -42.66
CA ASN A 284 31.62 11.81 -43.19
C ASN A 284 31.16 10.37 -42.92
N PRO A 285 30.45 10.11 -41.81
CA PRO A 285 29.95 8.78 -41.48
C PRO A 285 29.15 8.13 -42.63
N GLY A 286 29.49 6.89 -42.95
CA GLY A 286 28.92 6.17 -44.08
C GLY A 286 29.58 6.45 -45.43
N TYR A 287 30.68 7.21 -45.51
CA TYR A 287 31.37 7.49 -46.78
C TYR A 287 31.68 6.21 -47.57
N TYR A 288 32.21 5.17 -46.90
CA TYR A 288 32.55 3.91 -47.57
C TYR A 288 31.37 2.95 -47.70
N THR A 289 30.42 2.99 -46.75
CA THR A 289 29.37 1.97 -46.65
C THR A 289 28.08 2.35 -47.36
N ASN A 290 27.78 3.65 -47.55
CA ASN A 290 26.53 4.08 -48.16
C ASN A 290 26.31 3.44 -49.54
N ASP A 291 25.06 3.02 -49.76
CA ASP A 291 24.59 2.42 -51.01
C ASP A 291 25.22 1.06 -51.34
N ILE A 292 25.80 0.38 -50.34
CA ILE A 292 26.11 -1.05 -50.41
C ILE A 292 24.86 -1.84 -50.03
N TYR A 293 24.46 -2.74 -50.92
CA TYR A 293 23.31 -3.63 -50.71
C TYR A 293 23.80 -5.01 -50.27
N VAL A 294 23.15 -5.58 -49.26
CA VAL A 294 23.63 -6.79 -48.59
C VAL A 294 22.48 -7.77 -48.41
N ALA A 295 22.63 -8.97 -48.98
CA ALA A 295 21.75 -10.10 -48.64
C ALA A 295 22.11 -10.57 -47.22
N THR A 296 21.15 -10.46 -46.29
CA THR A 296 21.39 -10.64 -44.86
C THR A 296 20.32 -11.50 -44.19
N PRO A 297 20.66 -12.26 -43.13
CA PRO A 297 19.71 -13.11 -42.42
C PRO A 297 18.70 -12.37 -41.55
N LEU A 298 19.04 -11.17 -41.08
CA LEU A 298 18.18 -10.37 -40.20
C LEU A 298 18.48 -8.89 -40.37
N ILE A 299 17.42 -8.08 -40.45
CA ILE A 299 17.50 -6.62 -40.36
C ILE A 299 16.60 -6.19 -39.21
N PHE A 300 17.15 -5.50 -38.21
CA PHE A 300 16.39 -5.15 -37.01
C PHE A 300 15.22 -4.19 -37.28
N ASP A 301 15.13 -3.50 -38.41
CA ASP A 301 13.98 -2.63 -38.74
C ASP A 301 12.73 -3.37 -39.20
N THR A 302 12.88 -4.63 -39.64
CA THR A 302 11.80 -5.57 -40.02
C THR A 302 11.54 -6.62 -38.95
N ALA A 303 12.28 -6.55 -37.84
CA ALA A 303 12.26 -7.61 -36.83
C ALA A 303 11.04 -7.49 -35.90
N ASN A 304 10.53 -8.65 -35.48
CA ASN A 304 9.35 -8.76 -34.63
C ASN A 304 9.63 -8.40 -33.17
N GLU A 305 8.60 -8.44 -32.31
CA GLU A 305 8.75 -8.08 -30.90
C GLU A 305 9.81 -8.94 -30.18
N LYS A 306 9.85 -10.25 -30.45
CA LYS A 306 10.84 -11.17 -29.85
C LYS A 306 12.27 -10.75 -30.19
N ALA A 307 12.52 -10.37 -31.43
CA ALA A 307 13.82 -9.87 -31.87
C ALA A 307 14.19 -8.53 -31.24
N GLN A 308 13.24 -7.60 -31.12
CA GLN A 308 13.50 -6.32 -30.42
C GLN A 308 13.79 -6.54 -28.94
N ARG A 309 13.03 -7.42 -28.27
CA ARG A 309 13.29 -7.78 -26.86
C ARG A 309 14.66 -8.42 -26.68
N PHE A 310 15.08 -9.29 -27.61
CA PHE A 310 16.44 -9.82 -27.62
C PHE A 310 17.47 -8.70 -27.75
N LYS A 311 17.25 -7.77 -28.69
CA LYS A 311 18.12 -6.63 -28.92
C LYS A 311 18.31 -5.79 -27.65
N GLU A 312 17.21 -5.49 -26.96
CA GLU A 312 17.18 -4.74 -25.69
C GLU A 312 17.92 -5.48 -24.57
N LYS A 313 17.55 -6.75 -24.31
CA LYS A 313 18.23 -7.58 -23.30
C LYS A 313 19.73 -7.67 -23.53
N TYR A 314 20.13 -7.80 -24.79
CA TYR A 314 21.53 -7.85 -25.18
C TYR A 314 22.23 -6.52 -24.87
N HIS A 315 21.61 -5.40 -25.24
CA HIS A 315 22.11 -4.07 -24.95
C HIS A 315 22.21 -3.82 -23.43
N ASP A 316 21.18 -4.14 -22.65
CA ASP A 316 21.17 -3.95 -21.19
C ASP A 316 22.29 -4.72 -20.49
N LYS A 317 22.61 -5.91 -20.99
CA LYS A 317 23.64 -6.78 -20.40
C LYS A 317 25.06 -6.43 -20.83
N TYR A 318 25.26 -6.07 -22.09
CA TYR A 318 26.59 -5.91 -22.69
C TYR A 318 26.93 -4.46 -23.06
N ASN A 319 25.99 -3.52 -22.91
CA ASN A 319 26.09 -2.12 -23.34
C ASN A 319 26.53 -1.99 -24.80
N GLU A 320 25.99 -2.86 -25.65
CA GLU A 320 26.41 -3.01 -27.03
C GLU A 320 25.26 -3.53 -27.89
N GLU A 321 25.11 -3.01 -29.12
CA GLU A 321 24.13 -3.50 -30.09
C GLU A 321 24.53 -4.87 -30.68
N PRO A 322 23.62 -5.87 -30.69
CA PRO A 322 23.85 -7.13 -31.37
C PRO A 322 23.73 -6.99 -32.89
N ASP A 323 24.29 -7.94 -33.63
CA ASP A 323 24.03 -8.13 -35.05
C ASP A 323 23.29 -9.46 -35.30
N TRP A 324 23.08 -9.80 -36.57
CA TRP A 324 22.40 -11.04 -36.94
C TRP A 324 23.14 -12.29 -36.43
N SER A 325 24.46 -12.26 -36.30
CA SER A 325 25.24 -13.42 -35.84
C SER A 325 24.93 -13.77 -34.39
N ALA A 326 24.79 -12.76 -33.53
CA ALA A 326 24.37 -12.93 -32.14
C ALA A 326 22.94 -13.47 -32.03
N ALA A 327 22.01 -12.94 -32.84
CA ALA A 327 20.60 -13.38 -32.85
C ALA A 327 20.46 -14.84 -33.31
N TYR A 328 21.14 -15.23 -34.38
CA TYR A 328 21.14 -16.62 -34.88
C TYR A 328 21.85 -17.57 -33.92
N ALA A 329 22.90 -17.14 -33.22
CA ALA A 329 23.55 -17.93 -32.18
C ALA A 329 22.63 -18.13 -30.96
N TYR A 330 21.89 -17.08 -30.55
CA TYR A 330 20.87 -17.15 -29.50
C TYR A 330 19.74 -18.12 -29.87
N ASP A 331 19.23 -18.06 -31.10
CA ASP A 331 18.21 -19.00 -31.59
C ASP A 331 18.75 -20.43 -31.72
N THR A 332 20.02 -20.59 -32.10
CA THR A 332 20.65 -21.91 -32.27
C THR A 332 20.76 -22.64 -30.93
N ILE A 333 21.21 -21.96 -29.86
CA ILE A 333 21.19 -22.56 -28.52
C ILE A 333 19.75 -22.80 -28.04
N MET A 334 18.80 -21.93 -28.36
CA MET A 334 17.39 -22.12 -28.02
C MET A 334 16.82 -23.40 -28.64
N VAL A 335 17.04 -23.62 -29.93
CA VAL A 335 16.63 -24.83 -30.66
C VAL A 335 17.29 -26.08 -30.04
N LEU A 336 18.59 -25.99 -29.76
CA LEU A 336 19.35 -27.09 -29.16
C LEU A 336 18.84 -27.43 -27.76
N MET A 337 18.57 -26.44 -26.92
CA MET A 337 18.04 -26.66 -25.57
C MET A 337 16.61 -27.20 -25.60
N LYS A 338 15.78 -26.78 -26.55
CA LYS A 338 14.46 -27.37 -26.78
C LYS A 338 14.58 -28.86 -27.14
N ALA A 339 15.52 -29.22 -28.00
CA ALA A 339 15.78 -30.61 -28.35
C ALA A 339 16.29 -31.44 -27.15
N ILE A 340 17.23 -30.89 -26.37
CA ILE A 340 17.74 -31.52 -25.13
C ILE A 340 16.60 -31.79 -24.14
N LYS A 341 15.70 -30.82 -23.96
CA LYS A 341 14.53 -30.94 -23.07
C LYS A 341 13.57 -32.03 -23.52
N GLN A 342 13.28 -32.12 -24.82
CA GLN A 342 12.39 -33.15 -25.37
C GLN A 342 13.03 -34.55 -25.41
N ALA A 343 14.35 -34.62 -25.56
CA ALA A 343 15.12 -35.87 -25.54
C ALA A 343 15.16 -36.54 -24.16
N LYS A 344 14.78 -35.83 -23.07
CA LYS A 344 14.76 -36.36 -21.69
C LYS A 344 16.06 -37.05 -21.27
N ILE A 345 17.18 -36.40 -21.58
CA ILE A 345 18.52 -36.93 -21.38
C ILE A 345 18.88 -37.15 -19.91
N THR A 346 19.79 -38.10 -19.67
CA THR A 346 20.39 -38.32 -18.35
C THR A 346 21.65 -37.50 -18.13
N GLY A 347 22.36 -37.06 -19.17
CA GLY A 347 23.47 -36.10 -19.07
C GLY A 347 24.72 -36.60 -18.32
N THR A 348 24.85 -37.91 -18.10
CA THR A 348 25.99 -38.52 -17.41
C THR A 348 27.03 -39.02 -18.43
N LYS A 349 28.30 -39.14 -18.03
CA LYS A 349 29.37 -39.63 -18.93
C LYS A 349 29.06 -40.97 -19.61
N GLU A 350 28.35 -41.86 -18.92
CA GLU A 350 27.98 -43.19 -19.41
C GLU A 350 26.84 -43.14 -20.45
N SER A 351 25.96 -42.13 -20.35
CA SER A 351 24.81 -41.93 -21.24
C SER A 351 25.06 -40.96 -22.39
N LEU A 352 26.21 -40.25 -22.41
CA LEU A 352 26.52 -39.24 -23.44
C LEU A 352 26.28 -39.72 -24.88
N LYS A 353 26.64 -40.96 -25.20
CA LYS A 353 26.46 -41.50 -26.57
C LYS A 353 24.98 -41.66 -26.94
N THR A 354 24.17 -42.18 -26.02
CA THR A 354 22.72 -42.36 -26.23
C THR A 354 21.97 -41.04 -26.20
N ASP A 355 22.41 -40.12 -25.32
CA ASP A 355 21.85 -38.78 -25.21
C ASP A 355 22.11 -37.97 -26.49
N ARG A 356 23.34 -38.02 -27.03
CA ARG A 356 23.71 -37.39 -28.32
C ARG A 356 22.83 -37.88 -29.47
N ALA A 357 22.60 -39.19 -29.57
CA ALA A 357 21.73 -39.75 -30.60
C ALA A 357 20.28 -39.30 -30.44
N SER A 358 19.77 -39.27 -29.21
CA SER A 358 18.41 -38.80 -28.90
C SER A 358 18.24 -37.31 -29.25
N ILE A 359 19.22 -36.47 -28.93
CA ILE A 359 19.22 -35.05 -29.29
C ILE A 359 19.21 -34.87 -30.82
N ARG A 360 20.04 -35.63 -31.55
CA ARG A 360 20.04 -35.62 -33.03
C ARG A 360 18.68 -35.98 -33.59
N ASP A 361 18.04 -37.03 -33.08
CA ASP A 361 16.76 -37.52 -33.60
C ASP A 361 15.62 -36.52 -33.33
N VAL A 362 15.65 -35.85 -32.16
CA VAL A 362 14.71 -34.77 -31.86
C VAL A 362 14.96 -33.53 -32.73
N LEU A 363 16.22 -33.14 -32.98
CA LEU A 363 16.51 -32.05 -33.92
C LEU A 363 15.98 -32.38 -35.32
N ALA A 364 16.09 -33.63 -35.75
CA ALA A 364 15.59 -34.10 -37.04
C ALA A 364 14.06 -34.19 -37.10
N SER A 365 13.33 -34.15 -35.98
CA SER A 365 11.87 -34.18 -35.97
C SER A 365 11.23 -32.80 -36.20
N PHE A 366 11.98 -31.71 -36.01
CA PHE A 366 11.54 -30.33 -36.29
C PHE A 366 11.45 -30.07 -37.79
N THR A 367 10.49 -30.68 -38.47
CA THR A 367 10.41 -30.71 -39.96
C THR A 367 9.45 -29.69 -40.57
N ASN A 368 8.53 -29.14 -39.77
CA ASN A 368 7.47 -28.28 -40.25
C ASN A 368 7.20 -27.13 -39.27
N ILE A 369 6.33 -26.19 -39.66
CA ILE A 369 6.03 -24.99 -38.87
C ILE A 369 5.32 -25.29 -37.54
N HIS A 370 4.58 -26.40 -37.42
CA HIS A 370 3.90 -26.79 -36.18
C HIS A 370 4.87 -27.34 -35.13
N ASP A 371 5.93 -28.01 -35.59
CA ASP A 371 7.02 -28.52 -34.74
C ASP A 371 8.19 -27.53 -34.61
N ALA A 372 8.09 -26.36 -35.23
CA ALA A 372 9.15 -25.37 -35.26
C ALA A 372 9.36 -24.69 -33.90
N VAL A 373 10.62 -24.37 -33.61
CA VAL A 373 10.96 -23.54 -32.46
C VAL A 373 10.91 -22.08 -32.89
N GLU A 374 9.92 -21.34 -32.41
CA GLU A 374 9.80 -19.91 -32.71
C GLU A 374 10.81 -19.11 -31.86
N GLY A 375 11.83 -18.56 -32.52
CA GLY A 375 12.88 -17.75 -31.90
C GLY A 375 12.85 -16.28 -32.31
N THR A 376 13.96 -15.59 -32.04
CA THR A 376 14.19 -14.18 -32.41
C THR A 376 14.36 -13.99 -33.92
N THR A 377 14.78 -15.04 -34.62
CA THR A 377 15.00 -15.05 -36.08
C THR A 377 13.82 -15.70 -36.82
N GLY A 378 12.65 -15.76 -36.17
CA GLY A 378 11.45 -16.43 -36.67
C GLY A 378 11.43 -17.93 -36.36
N PHE A 379 10.65 -18.69 -37.12
CA PHE A 379 10.51 -20.14 -36.93
C PHE A 379 11.80 -20.88 -37.32
N ASN A 380 12.23 -21.82 -36.48
CA ASN A 380 13.40 -22.68 -36.69
C ASN A 380 12.93 -24.13 -36.84
N TYR A 381 13.04 -24.67 -38.06
CA TYR A 381 12.74 -26.04 -38.44
C TYR A 381 13.61 -26.40 -39.65
N PHE A 382 13.88 -27.69 -39.87
CA PHE A 382 14.82 -28.20 -40.86
C PHE A 382 14.12 -29.03 -41.93
N ASP A 383 14.66 -29.00 -43.15
CA ASP A 383 14.25 -29.93 -44.21
C ASP A 383 14.94 -31.29 -44.10
N GLU A 384 14.71 -32.17 -45.09
CA GLU A 384 15.32 -33.50 -45.18
C GLU A 384 16.87 -33.46 -45.22
N ASN A 385 17.45 -32.35 -45.66
CA ASN A 385 18.89 -32.11 -45.68
C ASN A 385 19.40 -31.44 -44.41
N ARG A 386 18.56 -31.27 -43.38
CA ARG A 386 18.88 -30.61 -42.10
C ARG A 386 19.18 -29.11 -42.25
N ASP A 387 18.63 -28.51 -43.29
CA ASP A 387 18.76 -27.08 -43.58
C ASP A 387 17.53 -26.32 -43.11
N ALA A 388 17.77 -25.24 -42.35
CA ALA A 388 16.69 -24.36 -41.94
C ALA A 388 16.11 -23.58 -43.12
N GLN A 389 14.79 -23.59 -43.23
CA GLN A 389 14.04 -22.87 -44.27
C GLN A 389 13.86 -21.39 -43.88
N LYS A 390 14.96 -20.64 -43.86
CA LYS A 390 14.99 -19.22 -43.50
C LYS A 390 14.90 -18.31 -44.73
N PRO A 391 14.20 -17.17 -44.65
CA PRO A 391 14.15 -16.19 -45.73
C PRO A 391 15.48 -15.44 -45.87
N VAL A 392 15.76 -14.96 -47.09
CA VAL A 392 16.85 -14.01 -47.37
C VAL A 392 16.24 -12.62 -47.41
N ALA A 393 16.75 -11.70 -46.59
CA ALA A 393 16.40 -10.28 -46.66
C ALA A 393 17.51 -9.51 -47.39
N ILE A 394 17.20 -8.32 -47.90
CA ILE A 394 18.21 -7.42 -48.47
C ILE A 394 18.20 -6.07 -47.77
N GLY A 395 19.33 -5.72 -47.18
CA GLY A 395 19.56 -4.41 -46.57
C GLY A 395 20.35 -3.49 -47.48
N VAL A 396 20.29 -2.20 -47.21
CA VAL A 396 21.14 -1.17 -47.80
C VAL A 396 21.76 -0.35 -46.67
N TYR A 397 23.05 -0.09 -46.76
CA TYR A 397 23.72 0.79 -45.82
C TYR A 397 23.38 2.25 -46.12
N LYS A 398 22.90 2.94 -45.08
CA LYS A 398 22.62 4.38 -45.07
C LYS A 398 23.06 4.96 -43.72
N ASN A 399 23.96 5.93 -43.76
CA ASN A 399 24.52 6.60 -42.58
C ASN A 399 25.01 5.59 -41.53
N GLU A 400 25.87 4.65 -41.94
CA GLU A 400 26.40 3.53 -41.13
C GLU A 400 25.36 2.53 -40.57
N LYS A 401 24.07 2.68 -40.88
CA LYS A 401 23.01 1.76 -40.46
C LYS A 401 22.60 0.89 -41.65
N LEU A 402 22.51 -0.42 -41.43
CA LEU A 402 21.90 -1.34 -42.39
C LEU A 402 20.38 -1.29 -42.21
N VAL A 403 19.67 -0.79 -43.21
CA VAL A 403 18.21 -0.69 -43.22
C VAL A 403 17.64 -1.51 -44.37
N SER A 404 16.41 -1.98 -44.27
CA SER A 404 15.75 -2.78 -45.31
C SER A 404 15.70 -2.03 -46.63
N ALA A 405 16.09 -2.66 -47.74
CA ALA A 405 15.91 -2.05 -49.05
C ALA A 405 14.41 -1.87 -49.38
N LEU A 406 14.09 -0.89 -50.24
CA LEU A 406 12.71 -0.52 -50.60
C LEU A 406 11.91 -1.64 -51.30
N THR A 407 12.59 -2.68 -51.79
CA THR A 407 11.97 -3.87 -52.37
C THR A 407 12.57 -5.11 -51.73
N GLN A 408 11.73 -6.06 -51.35
CA GLN A 408 12.11 -7.37 -50.83
C GLN A 408 11.51 -8.48 -51.70
N PHE A 409 12.10 -9.67 -51.67
CA PHE A 409 11.48 -10.86 -52.25
C PHE A 409 11.09 -11.84 -51.14
N GLN A 410 9.84 -12.25 -51.10
CA GLN A 410 9.33 -13.21 -50.11
C GLN A 410 8.90 -14.50 -50.79
N ALA A 411 9.33 -15.64 -50.24
CA ALA A 411 8.92 -16.94 -50.76
C ALA A 411 7.42 -17.16 -50.57
N MET A 412 6.76 -17.60 -51.63
CA MET A 412 5.36 -18.00 -51.60
C MET A 412 5.24 -19.41 -50.99
N ARG A 413 4.39 -19.54 -49.98
CA ARG A 413 4.17 -20.83 -49.30
C ARG A 413 3.39 -21.80 -50.17
N ASN A 414 2.36 -21.30 -50.86
CA ASN A 414 1.53 -22.10 -51.76
C ASN A 414 1.13 -21.28 -53.00
N PRO A 415 1.55 -21.68 -54.22
CA PRO A 415 1.21 -20.99 -55.47
C PRO A 415 -0.28 -20.85 -55.74
N ASN A 416 -1.09 -21.77 -55.20
CA ASN A 416 -2.53 -21.75 -55.39
C ASN A 416 -3.21 -20.59 -54.64
N GLU A 417 -2.54 -19.95 -53.66
CA GLU A 417 -3.09 -18.82 -52.89
C GLU A 417 -3.45 -17.61 -53.76
N ILE A 418 -2.87 -17.48 -54.95
CA ILE A 418 -3.18 -16.40 -55.88
C ILE A 418 -4.26 -16.84 -56.87
N SER A 419 -5.35 -16.08 -56.93
CA SER A 419 -6.48 -16.30 -57.83
C SER A 419 -6.12 -16.18 -59.32
N ASP A 420 -5.27 -15.21 -59.69
CA ASP A 420 -4.74 -15.02 -61.05
C ASP A 420 -3.21 -14.88 -61.04
N LEU A 421 -2.55 -16.04 -61.04
CA LEU A 421 -1.09 -16.14 -61.01
C LEU A 421 -0.44 -15.61 -62.30
N GLU A 422 -1.07 -15.80 -63.46
CA GLU A 422 -0.55 -15.32 -64.75
C GLU A 422 -0.50 -13.79 -64.79
N ALA A 423 -1.58 -13.10 -64.38
CA ALA A 423 -1.58 -11.65 -64.30
C ALA A 423 -0.59 -11.13 -63.24
N ALA A 424 -0.37 -11.87 -62.15
CA ALA A 424 0.62 -11.50 -61.13
C ALA A 424 2.06 -11.61 -61.65
N LEU A 425 2.36 -12.61 -62.49
CA LEU A 425 3.64 -12.76 -63.18
C LEU A 425 3.84 -11.68 -64.26
N GLN A 426 2.82 -11.40 -65.09
CA GLN A 426 2.90 -10.36 -66.13
C GLN A 426 3.14 -8.96 -65.56
N LYS A 427 2.62 -8.68 -64.36
CA LYS A 427 2.80 -7.40 -63.66
C LYS A 427 4.06 -7.35 -62.79
N ASP A 428 4.95 -8.36 -62.86
CA ASP A 428 6.15 -8.51 -62.00
C ASP A 428 5.83 -8.39 -60.48
N ARG A 429 4.60 -8.71 -60.05
CA ARG A 429 4.22 -8.80 -58.63
C ARG A 429 4.71 -10.11 -58.01
N VAL A 430 4.79 -11.14 -58.83
CA VAL A 430 5.39 -12.44 -58.50
C VAL A 430 6.52 -12.70 -59.47
N LEU A 431 7.62 -13.24 -58.96
CA LEU A 431 8.80 -13.62 -59.70
C LEU A 431 9.03 -15.12 -59.51
N ILE A 432 9.56 -15.79 -60.53
CA ILE A 432 10.00 -17.19 -60.40
C ILE A 432 11.51 -17.16 -60.15
N ILE A 433 11.93 -17.72 -59.01
CA ILE A 433 13.33 -17.86 -58.62
C ILE A 433 13.56 -19.32 -58.23
N ASN A 434 14.29 -20.07 -59.06
CA ASN A 434 14.59 -21.49 -58.86
C ASN A 434 13.34 -22.36 -58.66
N ASP A 435 12.41 -22.26 -59.60
CA ASP A 435 11.12 -22.98 -59.61
C ASP A 435 10.20 -22.68 -58.41
N LYS A 436 10.56 -21.67 -57.59
CA LYS A 436 9.74 -21.14 -56.51
C LYS A 436 9.15 -19.80 -56.89
N TYR A 437 7.89 -19.59 -56.58
CA TYR A 437 7.24 -18.30 -56.71
C TYR A 437 7.64 -17.41 -55.53
N MET A 438 8.05 -16.19 -55.83
CA MET A 438 8.51 -15.19 -54.87
C MET A 438 7.70 -13.91 -55.08
N TYR A 439 7.08 -13.39 -54.04
CA TYR A 439 6.42 -12.09 -54.08
C TYR A 439 7.44 -10.96 -54.13
N ARG A 440 7.20 -9.97 -54.98
CA ARG A 440 7.90 -8.68 -54.96
C ARG A 440 7.17 -7.76 -53.99
N THR A 441 7.73 -7.59 -52.79
CA THR A 441 7.11 -6.82 -51.70
C THR A 441 7.70 -5.43 -51.62
N ASN A 442 6.86 -4.41 -51.50
CA ASN A 442 7.28 -3.03 -51.25
C ASN A 442 7.51 -2.79 -49.75
N VAL A 443 8.62 -2.15 -49.42
CA VAL A 443 8.94 -1.74 -48.06
C VAL A 443 8.53 -0.29 -47.84
N VAL A 444 7.75 -0.06 -46.79
CA VAL A 444 7.29 1.26 -46.37
C VAL A 444 7.93 1.59 -45.02
N TYR A 445 8.91 2.49 -45.04
CA TYR A 445 9.47 3.04 -43.81
C TYR A 445 8.42 3.87 -43.10
N THR A 446 8.20 3.56 -41.84
CA THR A 446 7.21 4.20 -40.96
C THR A 446 7.93 4.79 -39.77
N GLY A 447 7.79 6.09 -39.57
CA GLY A 447 8.30 6.75 -38.38
C GLY A 447 7.19 7.47 -37.64
N ILE A 448 7.32 7.53 -36.31
CA ILE A 448 6.30 8.08 -35.42
C ILE A 448 6.98 9.03 -34.44
N LYS A 449 6.32 10.16 -34.20
CA LYS A 449 6.71 11.13 -33.17
C LYS A 449 5.49 11.41 -32.30
N ILE A 450 5.54 10.93 -31.06
CA ILE A 450 4.51 11.17 -30.06
C ILE A 450 4.64 12.61 -29.57
N ASN A 451 3.54 13.35 -29.60
CA ASN A 451 3.45 14.72 -29.10
C ASN A 451 2.92 14.74 -27.66
N GLU A 452 1.82 14.02 -27.41
CA GLU A 452 1.13 14.00 -26.12
C GLU A 452 0.38 12.68 -25.90
N ILE A 453 0.40 12.18 -24.65
CA ILE A 453 -0.38 11.06 -24.12
C ILE A 453 -1.21 11.59 -22.95
N SER A 454 -2.54 11.47 -23.04
CA SER A 454 -3.47 12.02 -22.04
C SER A 454 -4.69 11.12 -21.81
N ASP A 455 -5.51 11.47 -20.82
CA ASP A 455 -6.80 10.82 -20.52
C ASP A 455 -6.74 9.29 -20.37
N PHE A 456 -5.70 8.75 -19.74
CA PHE A 456 -5.60 7.30 -19.51
C PHE A 456 -6.64 6.82 -18.48
N GLU A 457 -7.70 6.18 -18.96
CA GLU A 457 -8.77 5.59 -18.18
C GLU A 457 -8.47 4.12 -17.86
N ILE A 458 -8.06 3.85 -16.62
CA ILE A 458 -7.68 2.51 -16.15
C ILE A 458 -8.83 1.50 -16.24
N ASN A 459 -10.09 1.93 -16.03
CA ASN A 459 -11.23 1.02 -16.01
C ASN A 459 -11.61 0.51 -17.41
N ASN A 460 -11.50 1.37 -18.42
CA ASN A 460 -11.83 1.06 -19.80
C ASN A 460 -10.59 0.68 -20.63
N LEU A 461 -9.39 0.80 -20.04
CA LEU A 461 -8.10 0.70 -20.70
C LEU A 461 -8.05 1.52 -21.99
N THR A 462 -8.47 2.80 -21.92
CA THR A 462 -8.40 3.72 -23.07
C THR A 462 -7.55 4.93 -22.76
N PHE A 463 -6.93 5.51 -23.77
CA PHE A 463 -6.13 6.73 -23.65
C PHE A 463 -6.24 7.58 -24.92
N SER A 464 -6.00 8.88 -24.78
CA SER A 464 -5.88 9.84 -25.88
C SER A 464 -4.42 9.94 -26.32
N LEU A 465 -4.16 9.92 -27.63
CA LEU A 465 -2.82 10.05 -28.20
C LEU A 465 -2.81 11.08 -29.34
N ASP A 466 -1.88 12.05 -29.27
CA ASP A 466 -1.55 12.99 -30.35
C ASP A 466 -0.13 12.70 -30.85
N PHE A 467 0.00 12.35 -32.14
CA PHE A 467 1.27 12.00 -32.73
C PHE A 467 1.36 12.37 -34.21
N HIS A 468 2.59 12.57 -34.69
CA HIS A 468 2.89 12.60 -36.11
C HIS A 468 3.31 11.21 -36.57
N ILE A 469 2.81 10.78 -37.72
CA ILE A 469 3.26 9.57 -38.42
C ILE A 469 3.69 9.95 -39.82
N TRP A 470 4.79 9.37 -40.28
CA TRP A 470 5.26 9.58 -41.65
C TRP A 470 5.65 8.27 -42.32
N PHE A 471 5.52 8.29 -43.64
CA PHE A 471 5.80 7.16 -44.50
C PHE A 471 6.79 7.56 -45.57
N ARG A 472 7.84 6.75 -45.75
CA ARG A 472 8.78 6.85 -46.86
C ARG A 472 8.78 5.54 -47.64
N PHE A 473 8.45 5.59 -48.92
CA PHE A 473 8.25 4.40 -49.75
C PHE A 473 8.52 4.68 -51.23
N ALA A 474 8.69 3.61 -52.01
CA ALA A 474 8.72 3.68 -53.47
C ALA A 474 7.45 3.05 -54.07
N GLY A 475 7.06 3.51 -55.25
CA GLY A 475 5.87 3.03 -55.95
C GLY A 475 4.55 3.56 -55.37
N ASP A 476 3.47 2.80 -55.58
CA ASP A 476 2.12 3.11 -55.11
C ASP A 476 1.72 2.19 -53.95
N SER A 477 1.94 2.66 -52.72
CA SER A 477 1.59 1.95 -51.49
C SER A 477 0.46 2.63 -50.72
N ASN A 478 -0.17 3.65 -51.33
CA ASN A 478 -1.26 4.48 -50.81
C ASN A 478 -1.42 4.48 -49.26
N PRO A 479 -0.54 5.16 -48.51
CA PRO A 479 -0.47 5.09 -47.05
C PRO A 479 -1.70 5.65 -46.30
N GLN A 480 -2.71 6.11 -47.02
CA GLN A 480 -4.00 6.54 -46.46
C GLN A 480 -4.89 5.34 -46.11
N LEU A 481 -4.68 4.19 -46.76
CA LEU A 481 -5.45 2.97 -46.57
C LEU A 481 -4.89 2.15 -45.40
N ILE A 482 -4.68 2.78 -44.24
CA ILE A 482 -4.28 2.10 -43.00
C ILE A 482 -5.46 1.97 -42.04
N GLU A 483 -5.53 0.84 -41.35
CA GLU A 483 -6.54 0.53 -40.35
C GLU A 483 -5.85 0.36 -38.99
N PHE A 484 -6.20 1.21 -38.02
CA PHE A 484 -5.71 1.10 -36.64
C PHE A 484 -6.57 0.10 -35.87
N LEU A 485 -5.96 -1.02 -35.49
CA LEU A 485 -6.62 -2.17 -34.87
C LEU A 485 -7.17 -1.86 -33.46
N ASN A 486 -6.52 -0.96 -32.75
CA ASN A 486 -6.86 -0.60 -31.38
C ASN A 486 -7.49 0.79 -31.25
N ALA A 487 -7.87 1.42 -32.36
CA ALA A 487 -8.56 2.71 -32.34
C ALA A 487 -9.99 2.57 -31.79
N VAL A 488 -10.38 3.48 -30.92
CA VAL A 488 -11.76 3.59 -30.42
C VAL A 488 -12.65 4.33 -31.43
N GLU A 489 -12.06 5.30 -32.15
CA GLU A 489 -12.75 6.18 -33.11
C GLU A 489 -12.07 6.09 -34.49
N PRO A 490 -12.20 4.96 -35.21
CA PRO A 490 -11.49 4.71 -36.47
C PRO A 490 -11.88 5.70 -37.58
N ASP A 491 -13.15 6.11 -37.66
CA ASP A 491 -13.64 7.02 -38.69
C ASP A 491 -13.00 8.41 -38.59
N MET A 492 -12.76 8.90 -37.36
CA MET A 492 -12.09 10.17 -37.13
C MET A 492 -10.62 10.14 -37.59
N ILE A 493 -9.96 8.98 -37.47
CA ILE A 493 -8.60 8.79 -37.97
C ILE A 493 -8.58 8.78 -39.50
N GLN A 494 -9.57 8.11 -40.13
CA GLN A 494 -9.68 8.08 -41.59
C GLN A 494 -9.83 9.48 -42.19
N GLU A 495 -10.59 10.38 -41.55
CA GLU A 495 -10.71 11.77 -41.99
C GLU A 495 -9.35 12.50 -41.94
N GLN A 496 -8.57 12.30 -40.88
CA GLN A 496 -7.25 12.90 -40.70
C GLN A 496 -6.20 12.37 -41.70
N LEU A 497 -6.39 11.15 -42.23
CA LEU A 497 -5.51 10.55 -43.22
C LEU A 497 -5.77 11.03 -44.66
N LYS A 498 -6.91 11.71 -44.93
CA LYS A 498 -7.24 12.19 -46.28
C LYS A 498 -6.27 13.25 -46.80
N THR A 499 -5.76 14.13 -45.94
CA THR A 499 -4.88 15.22 -46.34
C THR A 499 -3.55 15.17 -45.57
N PRO A 500 -2.42 14.84 -46.22
CA PRO A 500 -1.14 14.86 -45.56
C PRO A 500 -0.70 16.29 -45.23
N LEU A 501 -0.03 16.46 -44.09
CA LEU A 501 0.62 17.72 -43.70
C LEU A 501 1.80 18.06 -44.61
N GLU A 502 2.56 17.04 -45.00
CA GLU A 502 3.62 17.16 -45.99
C GLU A 502 3.51 16.02 -47.00
N ASN A 503 3.74 16.34 -48.28
CA ASN A 503 3.85 15.36 -49.35
C ASN A 503 5.00 15.78 -50.27
N LYS A 504 6.10 15.03 -50.23
CA LYS A 504 7.31 15.29 -51.02
C LYS A 504 7.62 14.06 -51.84
N LYS A 505 8.02 14.24 -53.10
CA LYS A 505 8.52 13.18 -53.95
C LYS A 505 9.91 13.58 -54.46
N LYS A 506 10.91 12.75 -54.17
CA LYS A 506 12.28 12.94 -54.65
C LYS A 506 12.77 11.62 -55.22
N ASP A 507 13.27 11.66 -56.46
CA ASP A 507 13.64 10.49 -57.24
C ASP A 507 12.44 9.51 -57.35
N GLN A 508 12.58 8.28 -56.87
CA GLN A 508 11.50 7.28 -56.80
C GLN A 508 10.86 7.16 -55.40
N ILE A 509 11.28 7.99 -54.45
CA ILE A 509 10.84 7.92 -53.05
C ILE A 509 9.79 8.99 -52.79
N THR A 510 8.63 8.55 -52.31
CA THR A 510 7.55 9.40 -51.82
C THR A 510 7.65 9.47 -50.29
N TYR A 511 7.49 10.67 -49.74
CA TYR A 511 7.48 10.98 -48.31
C TYR A 511 6.18 11.70 -47.96
N ARG A 512 5.41 11.14 -47.02
CA ARG A 512 4.16 11.74 -46.55
C ARG A 512 4.12 11.80 -45.03
N VAL A 513 3.57 12.88 -44.48
CA VAL A 513 3.41 13.09 -43.03
C VAL A 513 1.96 13.36 -42.70
N TYR A 514 1.47 12.77 -41.62
CA TYR A 514 0.14 12.97 -41.07
C TYR A 514 0.26 13.29 -39.58
N ARG A 515 -0.69 14.06 -39.03
CA ARG A 515 -0.87 14.20 -37.58
C ARG A 515 -2.19 13.55 -37.22
N ILE A 516 -2.14 12.66 -36.24
CA ILE A 516 -3.29 11.90 -35.77
C ILE A 516 -3.51 12.24 -34.31
N LYS A 517 -4.73 12.66 -33.98
CA LYS A 517 -5.22 12.79 -32.62
C LYS A 517 -6.49 11.95 -32.47
N SER A 518 -6.43 10.91 -31.64
CA SER A 518 -7.56 9.99 -31.42
C SER A 518 -7.40 9.19 -30.12
N ARG A 519 -8.43 8.42 -29.76
CA ARG A 519 -8.43 7.50 -28.60
C ARG A 519 -8.10 6.07 -29.02
N PHE A 520 -7.31 5.40 -28.20
CA PHE A 520 -6.82 4.04 -28.42
C PHE A 520 -7.06 3.16 -27.19
N ARG A 521 -7.17 1.85 -27.41
CA ARG A 521 -7.18 0.84 -26.35
C ARG A 521 -5.74 0.47 -25.94
N ALA A 522 -5.48 0.50 -24.65
CA ALA A 522 -4.26 0.04 -24.01
C ALA A 522 -4.25 -1.50 -23.87
N ASP A 523 -3.07 -2.07 -23.64
CA ASP A 523 -2.83 -3.51 -23.45
C ASP A 523 -3.36 -4.40 -24.59
N PHE A 524 -3.52 -3.83 -25.78
CA PHE A 524 -4.14 -4.51 -26.92
C PHE A 524 -3.39 -5.78 -27.38
N LEU A 525 -2.04 -5.76 -27.32
CA LEU A 525 -1.18 -6.90 -27.63
C LEU A 525 -0.43 -7.43 -26.40
N ALA A 526 -0.84 -7.07 -25.18
CA ALA A 526 -0.11 -7.48 -23.99
C ALA A 526 -0.28 -9.00 -23.77
N GLU A 527 0.79 -9.77 -23.96
CA GLU A 527 0.80 -11.22 -23.69
C GLU A 527 0.69 -11.56 -22.19
N ARG A 528 1.01 -10.60 -21.30
CA ARG A 528 0.97 -10.77 -19.84
C ARG A 528 0.57 -9.48 -19.14
N TYR A 529 -0.26 -9.59 -18.12
CA TYR A 529 -0.55 -8.49 -17.21
C TYR A 529 0.63 -8.27 -16.26
N ILE A 530 1.27 -7.09 -16.32
CA ILE A 530 2.29 -6.70 -15.33
C ILE A 530 1.67 -5.67 -14.39
N TYR A 531 1.69 -5.97 -13.09
CA TYR A 531 1.01 -5.16 -12.08
C TYR A 531 1.40 -3.68 -12.13
N LYS A 532 0.40 -2.78 -12.22
CA LYS A 532 0.57 -1.32 -12.31
C LYS A 532 1.50 -0.89 -13.45
N GLN A 533 1.59 -1.70 -14.49
CA GLN A 533 2.19 -1.34 -15.77
C GLN A 533 1.14 -1.57 -16.86
N HIS A 534 1.13 -0.67 -17.84
CA HIS A 534 0.25 -0.78 -19.00
C HIS A 534 1.04 -0.47 -20.26
N THR A 535 0.68 -1.13 -21.36
CA THR A 535 1.25 -0.89 -22.68
C THR A 535 0.29 0.00 -23.46
N LEU A 536 0.68 1.25 -23.64
CA LEU A 536 -0.03 2.20 -24.50
C LEU A 536 0.58 2.10 -25.89
N GLY A 537 -0.20 1.76 -26.90
CA GLY A 537 0.37 1.54 -28.22
C GLY A 537 -0.54 1.94 -29.35
N ILE A 538 0.05 1.98 -30.54
CA ILE A 538 -0.67 2.07 -31.81
C ILE A 538 -0.28 0.90 -32.67
N HIS A 539 -1.32 0.24 -33.18
CA HIS A 539 -1.22 -0.98 -33.95
C HIS A 539 -2.02 -0.78 -35.23
N PHE A 540 -1.37 -0.82 -36.38
CA PHE A 540 -2.07 -0.67 -37.65
C PHE A 540 -1.52 -1.59 -38.73
N HIS A 541 -2.37 -1.90 -39.70
CA HIS A 541 -1.98 -2.58 -40.92
C HIS A 541 -2.61 -1.89 -42.14
N HIS A 542 -2.19 -2.28 -43.33
CA HIS A 542 -2.82 -1.80 -44.56
C HIS A 542 -4.19 -2.49 -44.75
N ARG A 543 -5.22 -1.75 -45.18
CA ARG A 543 -6.60 -2.24 -45.33
C ARG A 543 -6.73 -3.30 -46.43
N GLU A 544 -6.06 -3.09 -47.55
CA GLU A 544 -6.16 -3.94 -48.75
C GLU A 544 -4.91 -4.79 -49.02
N LEU A 545 -3.71 -4.20 -48.99
CA LEU A 545 -2.45 -4.89 -49.29
C LEU A 545 -2.01 -5.84 -48.17
N THR A 546 -1.94 -7.13 -48.52
CA THR A 546 -1.42 -8.20 -47.66
C THR A 546 0.08 -8.05 -47.39
N ARG A 547 0.58 -8.79 -46.37
CA ARG A 547 2.01 -8.88 -46.01
C ARG A 547 2.93 -9.25 -47.17
N ASN A 548 2.42 -10.01 -48.13
CA ASN A 548 3.15 -10.42 -49.34
C ASN A 548 3.42 -9.24 -50.29
N ASN A 549 2.58 -8.20 -50.29
CA ASN A 549 2.69 -7.06 -51.20
C ASN A 549 3.32 -5.83 -50.53
N LEU A 550 3.14 -5.67 -49.21
CA LEU A 550 3.64 -4.54 -48.44
C LEU A 550 4.16 -4.98 -47.07
N ILE A 551 5.35 -4.48 -46.69
CA ILE A 551 5.86 -4.56 -45.31
C ILE A 551 6.11 -3.16 -44.76
N TYR A 552 5.57 -2.87 -43.58
CA TYR A 552 5.95 -1.71 -42.80
C TYR A 552 7.23 -1.99 -42.02
N VAL A 553 8.18 -1.07 -42.07
CA VAL A 553 9.45 -1.16 -41.34
C VAL A 553 9.68 0.11 -40.56
N THR A 554 10.41 0.01 -39.46
CA THR A 554 10.73 1.17 -38.63
C THR A 554 11.67 2.13 -39.36
N ASP A 555 11.31 3.42 -39.49
CA ASP A 555 12.19 4.44 -40.10
C ASP A 555 13.26 4.92 -39.11
N ILE A 556 14.21 4.04 -38.80
CA ILE A 556 15.32 4.30 -37.87
C ILE A 556 16.17 5.50 -38.31
N LEU A 557 16.19 5.81 -39.62
CA LEU A 557 16.90 6.99 -40.14
C LEU A 557 16.12 8.28 -39.89
N GLY A 558 14.81 8.28 -40.15
CA GLY A 558 13.95 9.46 -39.98
C GLY A 558 13.67 9.82 -38.51
N MET A 559 13.58 8.83 -37.62
CA MET A 559 13.35 9.06 -36.19
C MET A 559 14.63 9.52 -35.44
N GLY A 560 15.79 9.36 -36.07
CA GLY A 560 17.09 9.71 -35.51
C GLY A 560 17.64 8.63 -34.56
N ASP A 561 18.24 9.08 -33.46
CA ASP A 561 18.76 8.19 -32.42
C ASP A 561 17.59 7.58 -31.62
N SER A 562 17.13 6.41 -32.05
CA SER A 562 16.03 5.64 -31.45
C SER A 562 16.26 5.37 -29.98
N ASP A 563 17.52 5.19 -29.58
CA ASP A 563 17.91 4.80 -28.22
C ASP A 563 17.69 5.96 -27.24
N LYS A 564 17.67 7.20 -27.74
CA LYS A 564 17.35 8.41 -26.96
C LYS A 564 15.87 8.81 -27.02
N MET A 565 15.02 8.02 -27.66
CA MET A 565 13.62 8.37 -27.83
C MET A 565 12.87 8.39 -26.49
N LEU A 566 13.16 7.44 -25.60
CA LEU A 566 12.65 7.43 -24.23
C LEU A 566 13.02 8.73 -23.49
N GLU A 567 14.30 9.11 -23.52
CA GLU A 567 14.77 10.35 -22.88
C GLU A 567 14.08 11.59 -23.47
N LYS A 568 13.89 11.64 -24.80
CA LYS A 568 13.20 12.75 -25.47
C LYS A 568 11.76 12.88 -24.99
N LEU A 569 11.02 11.78 -24.88
CA LEU A 569 9.62 11.77 -24.42
C LEU A 569 9.49 12.16 -22.95
N GLN A 570 10.42 11.68 -22.11
CA GLN A 570 10.47 12.07 -20.70
C GLN A 570 10.83 13.56 -20.53
N LYS A 571 11.80 14.08 -21.30
CA LYS A 571 12.19 15.50 -21.29
C LYS A 571 11.08 16.43 -21.82
N SER A 572 10.33 15.99 -22.84
CA SER A 572 9.21 16.75 -23.38
C SER A 572 7.94 16.64 -22.54
N GLN A 573 7.95 15.86 -21.45
CA GLN A 573 6.77 15.55 -20.63
C GLN A 573 5.57 15.11 -21.47
N ALA A 574 5.81 14.25 -22.47
CA ALA A 574 4.76 13.79 -23.38
C ALA A 574 3.60 13.11 -22.65
N LEU A 575 3.86 12.47 -21.50
CA LEU A 575 2.85 12.02 -20.54
C LEU A 575 2.89 12.96 -19.33
N SER A 576 1.76 13.60 -19.01
CA SER A 576 1.70 14.55 -17.91
C SER A 576 2.06 13.88 -16.56
N PRO A 577 2.95 14.48 -15.74
CA PRO A 577 3.26 13.98 -14.40
C PRO A 577 2.02 13.89 -13.47
N THR A 578 1.00 14.72 -13.73
CA THR A 578 -0.25 14.72 -12.96
C THR A 578 -1.09 13.45 -13.17
N ALA A 579 -0.82 12.68 -14.23
CA ALA A 579 -1.48 11.40 -14.46
C ALA A 579 -1.07 10.31 -13.45
N GLY A 580 0.04 10.49 -12.73
CA GLY A 580 0.56 9.49 -11.78
C GLY A 580 1.27 8.31 -12.45
N TRP A 581 1.68 8.46 -13.72
CA TRP A 581 2.35 7.43 -14.52
C TRP A 581 3.66 7.97 -15.13
N THR A 582 4.63 7.09 -15.34
CA THR A 582 5.90 7.39 -16.01
C THR A 582 6.12 6.43 -17.16
N ILE A 583 6.70 6.92 -18.25
CA ILE A 583 7.09 6.08 -19.39
C ILE A 583 8.39 5.36 -19.01
N GLU A 584 8.34 4.03 -19.00
CA GLU A 584 9.48 3.15 -18.69
C GLU A 584 10.24 2.78 -19.95
N GLN A 585 9.53 2.48 -21.03
CA GLN A 585 10.12 1.99 -22.27
C GLN A 585 9.26 2.32 -23.49
N ILE A 586 9.89 2.42 -24.66
CA ILE A 586 9.22 2.48 -25.96
C ILE A 586 9.84 1.46 -26.92
N ARG A 587 9.00 0.72 -27.66
CA ARG A 587 9.43 -0.26 -28.67
C ARG A 587 8.70 -0.05 -29.99
N PHE A 588 9.41 -0.27 -31.08
CA PHE A 588 8.86 -0.29 -32.44
C PHE A 588 9.18 -1.64 -33.06
N PHE A 589 8.17 -2.32 -33.59
CA PHE A 589 8.37 -3.61 -34.21
C PHE A 589 7.33 -3.89 -35.28
N GLN A 590 7.69 -4.81 -36.17
CA GLN A 590 6.82 -5.34 -37.20
C GLN A 590 6.14 -6.62 -36.69
N ASP A 591 4.89 -6.86 -37.07
CA ASP A 591 4.23 -8.13 -36.80
C ASP A 591 3.22 -8.50 -37.91
N VAL A 592 2.49 -9.59 -37.75
CA VAL A 592 1.51 -10.07 -38.73
C VAL A 592 0.11 -10.06 -38.14
N ALA A 593 -0.75 -9.19 -38.68
CA ALA A 593 -2.18 -9.23 -38.38
C ALA A 593 -2.84 -10.34 -39.21
N LYS A 594 -3.56 -11.26 -38.55
CA LYS A 594 -4.31 -12.34 -39.21
C LYS A 594 -5.79 -11.99 -39.24
N LYS A 595 -6.39 -12.01 -40.42
CA LYS A 595 -7.82 -11.73 -40.63
C LYS A 595 -8.47 -12.88 -41.38
N SER A 596 -9.69 -13.27 -41.02
CA SER A 596 -10.44 -14.21 -41.85
C SER A 596 -10.75 -13.56 -43.20
N SER A 597 -10.58 -14.31 -44.29
CA SER A 597 -11.00 -13.88 -45.62
C SER A 597 -12.51 -13.71 -45.71
N LEU A 598 -13.30 -14.31 -44.81
CA LEU A 598 -14.77 -14.30 -44.83
C LEU A 598 -15.36 -14.73 -46.19
N GLY A 599 -14.62 -15.51 -46.99
CA GLY A 599 -15.02 -15.93 -48.33
C GLY A 599 -14.82 -14.87 -49.42
N ASP A 600 -14.00 -13.85 -49.19
CA ASP A 600 -13.59 -12.88 -50.20
C ASP A 600 -13.07 -13.60 -51.47
N PRO A 601 -13.66 -13.32 -52.65
CA PRO A 601 -13.26 -13.92 -53.93
C PRO A 601 -11.77 -13.87 -54.23
N GLU A 602 -11.05 -12.83 -53.78
CA GLU A 602 -9.60 -12.70 -54.01
C GLU A 602 -8.78 -13.73 -53.22
N TYR A 603 -9.29 -14.21 -52.09
CA TYR A 603 -8.58 -15.06 -51.13
C TYR A 603 -9.21 -16.46 -50.97
N LEU A 604 -10.08 -16.88 -51.89
CA LEU A 604 -10.75 -18.20 -51.83
C LEU A 604 -9.79 -19.38 -51.77
N ASN A 605 -8.59 -19.23 -52.34
CA ASN A 605 -7.59 -20.29 -52.41
C ASN A 605 -6.58 -20.26 -51.24
N VAL A 606 -6.71 -19.32 -50.31
CA VAL A 606 -5.83 -19.23 -49.15
C VAL A 606 -6.15 -20.34 -48.15
N GLN A 607 -5.16 -21.17 -47.84
CA GLN A 607 -5.32 -22.26 -46.87
C GLN A 607 -5.78 -21.72 -45.51
N ALA A 608 -6.78 -22.39 -44.92
CA ALA A 608 -7.48 -21.99 -43.69
C ALA A 608 -8.31 -20.69 -43.77
N GLY A 609 -8.40 -20.02 -44.93
CA GLY A 609 -9.17 -18.79 -45.09
C GLY A 609 -8.67 -17.64 -44.20
N ILE A 610 -7.37 -17.60 -43.92
CA ILE A 610 -6.72 -16.56 -43.10
C ILE A 610 -5.76 -15.76 -43.97
N VAL A 611 -5.98 -14.45 -44.05
CA VAL A 611 -5.13 -13.51 -44.77
C VAL A 611 -4.19 -12.81 -43.77
N GLU A 612 -2.91 -12.76 -44.12
CA GLU A 612 -1.85 -12.14 -43.32
C GLU A 612 -1.54 -10.72 -43.84
N TYR A 613 -1.62 -9.72 -42.96
CA TYR A 613 -1.28 -8.32 -43.24
C TYR A 613 -0.04 -7.89 -42.46
N SER A 614 0.81 -7.05 -43.07
CA SER A 614 1.94 -6.46 -42.34
C SER A 614 1.41 -5.44 -41.34
N GLN A 615 1.71 -5.65 -40.07
CA GLN A 615 1.32 -4.79 -38.96
C GLN A 615 2.54 -4.02 -38.45
N PHE A 616 2.38 -2.72 -38.23
CA PHE A 616 3.34 -1.88 -37.54
C PHE A 616 2.86 -1.62 -36.12
N ASN A 617 3.76 -1.78 -35.15
CA ASN A 617 3.45 -1.63 -33.73
C ASN A 617 4.37 -0.64 -33.07
N THR A 618 3.78 0.22 -32.24
CA THR A 618 4.50 1.04 -31.26
C THR A 618 3.96 0.71 -29.88
N ASN A 619 4.82 0.25 -28.97
CA ASN A 619 4.45 -0.07 -27.60
C ASN A 619 5.17 0.90 -26.66
N ILE A 620 4.41 1.66 -25.88
CA ILE A 620 4.88 2.59 -24.85
C ILE A 620 4.49 1.98 -23.50
N GLN A 621 5.46 1.44 -22.78
CA GLN A 621 5.21 0.86 -21.47
C GLN A 621 5.21 1.99 -20.43
N ILE A 622 4.08 2.15 -19.75
CA ILE A 622 3.92 3.07 -18.63
C ILE A 622 3.86 2.32 -17.31
N LYS A 623 4.35 2.94 -16.25
CA LYS A 623 4.35 2.40 -14.89
C LYS A 623 3.82 3.44 -13.91
N LYS A 624 3.04 2.99 -12.91
CA LYS A 624 2.50 3.91 -11.90
C LYS A 624 3.63 4.47 -11.04
N ASN A 625 3.61 5.78 -10.80
CA ASN A 625 4.65 6.51 -10.07
C ASN A 625 4.52 6.32 -8.55
N GLU A 626 4.74 5.09 -8.08
CA GLU A 626 4.70 4.73 -6.67
C GLU A 626 6.04 4.11 -6.25
N LEU A 627 6.45 4.40 -5.01
CA LEU A 627 7.68 3.86 -4.44
C LEU A 627 7.41 2.43 -3.94
N THR A 628 7.46 1.47 -4.86
CA THR A 628 7.28 0.04 -4.53
C THR A 628 8.62 -0.69 -4.53
N LEU A 629 8.83 -1.56 -3.55
CA LEU A 629 9.95 -2.52 -3.54
C LEU A 629 9.65 -3.76 -4.39
N ARG A 630 8.39 -3.94 -4.82
CA ARG A 630 7.97 -5.05 -5.68
C ARG A 630 8.73 -4.99 -7.01
N GLY A 631 9.34 -6.10 -7.40
CA GLY A 631 10.14 -6.23 -8.63
C GLY A 631 11.58 -5.70 -8.56
N LYS A 632 12.03 -5.14 -7.42
CA LYS A 632 13.45 -4.81 -7.20
C LYS A 632 14.24 -5.95 -6.55
N ILE A 633 13.56 -6.78 -5.78
CA ILE A 633 14.14 -7.94 -5.10
C ILE A 633 13.71 -9.17 -5.91
N ASP A 634 14.66 -9.97 -6.37
CA ASP A 634 14.35 -11.20 -7.08
C ASP A 634 13.75 -12.27 -6.15
N TYR A 635 13.18 -13.31 -6.75
CA TYR A 635 12.54 -14.41 -6.02
C TYR A 635 13.51 -15.11 -5.05
N GLN A 636 14.77 -15.32 -5.44
CA GLN A 636 15.75 -16.06 -4.66
C GLN A 636 16.16 -15.30 -3.39
N HIS A 637 16.39 -13.99 -3.52
CA HIS A 637 16.72 -13.11 -2.41
C HIS A 637 15.52 -12.95 -1.48
N ALA A 638 14.30 -12.81 -2.02
CA ALA A 638 13.07 -12.79 -1.22
C ALA A 638 12.90 -14.09 -0.41
N PHE A 639 13.14 -15.25 -1.03
CA PHE A 639 13.08 -16.55 -0.34
C PHE A 639 14.07 -16.63 0.82
N ASN A 640 15.33 -16.27 0.58
CA ASN A 640 16.36 -16.25 1.61
C ASN A 640 16.01 -15.28 2.75
N MET A 641 15.48 -14.10 2.43
CA MET A 641 15.01 -13.13 3.42
C MET A 641 13.86 -13.68 4.27
N MET A 642 12.91 -14.41 3.68
CA MET A 642 11.79 -15.03 4.40
C MET A 642 12.31 -16.06 5.42
N VAL A 643 13.15 -16.98 4.97
CA VAL A 643 13.72 -18.05 5.79
C VAL A 643 14.56 -17.48 6.94
N LEU A 644 15.44 -16.52 6.65
CA LEU A 644 16.25 -15.85 7.67
C LEU A 644 15.36 -15.13 8.69
N SER A 645 14.33 -14.41 8.22
CA SER A 645 13.42 -13.68 9.13
C SER A 645 12.70 -14.62 10.09
N ILE A 646 12.20 -15.76 9.61
CA ILE A 646 11.54 -16.78 10.46
C ILE A 646 12.52 -17.34 11.49
N ILE A 647 13.71 -17.73 11.07
CA ILE A 647 14.73 -18.31 11.97
C ILE A 647 15.12 -17.30 13.05
N PHE A 648 15.42 -16.06 12.67
CA PHE A 648 15.81 -15.03 13.63
C PHE A 648 14.68 -14.70 14.61
N ILE A 649 13.42 -14.64 14.17
CA ILE A 649 12.28 -14.43 15.06
C ILE A 649 12.18 -15.56 16.10
N LEU A 650 12.35 -16.83 15.67
CA LEU A 650 12.35 -17.99 16.58
C LEU A 650 13.50 -17.94 17.59
N VAL A 651 14.72 -17.63 17.14
CA VAL A 651 15.91 -17.50 18.00
C VAL A 651 15.73 -16.38 19.01
N LEU A 652 15.25 -15.22 18.56
CA LEU A 652 14.96 -14.07 19.42
C LEU A 652 13.88 -14.40 20.46
N ASN A 653 12.86 -15.18 20.11
CA ASN A 653 11.85 -15.67 21.07
C ASN A 653 12.45 -16.57 22.15
N ILE A 654 13.37 -17.47 21.80
CA ILE A 654 14.09 -18.32 22.77
C ILE A 654 14.98 -17.45 23.67
N PHE A 655 15.69 -16.48 23.08
CA PHE A 655 16.59 -15.58 23.80
C PHE A 655 15.82 -14.65 24.74
N ALA A 656 14.64 -14.18 24.35
CA ALA A 656 13.74 -13.36 25.16
C ALA A 656 13.32 -14.07 26.46
N LYS A 657 13.04 -15.38 26.37
CA LYS A 657 12.72 -16.21 27.55
C LYS A 657 13.91 -16.35 28.50
N LYS A 658 15.15 -16.37 27.98
CA LYS A 658 16.37 -16.61 28.75
C LYS A 658 17.00 -15.34 29.34
N PHE A 659 16.88 -14.19 28.66
CA PHE A 659 17.56 -12.95 29.03
C PHE A 659 16.58 -11.76 29.13
N ARG A 660 15.78 -11.75 30.21
CA ARG A 660 14.74 -10.74 30.48
C ARG A 660 15.23 -9.28 30.46
N LYS A 661 16.52 -9.04 30.74
CA LYS A 661 17.13 -7.69 30.73
C LYS A 661 17.23 -7.06 29.32
N TRP A 662 17.22 -7.88 28.26
CA TRP A 662 17.35 -7.42 26.86
C TRP A 662 16.02 -7.43 26.09
N SER A 663 14.89 -7.63 26.77
CA SER A 663 13.57 -7.79 26.14
C SER A 663 13.21 -6.66 25.17
N LYS A 664 13.47 -5.40 25.54
CA LYS A 664 13.20 -4.23 24.68
C LYS A 664 14.02 -4.23 23.39
N PHE A 665 15.30 -4.61 23.46
CA PHE A 665 16.17 -4.71 22.30
C PHE A 665 15.76 -5.88 21.39
N ILE A 666 15.41 -7.02 21.99
CA ILE A 666 14.93 -8.20 21.26
C ILE A 666 13.63 -7.88 20.51
N TRP A 667 12.70 -7.19 21.16
CA TRP A 667 11.43 -6.78 20.58
C TRP A 667 11.61 -5.84 19.37
N PHE A 668 12.58 -4.92 19.44
CA PHE A 668 12.91 -4.04 18.30
C PHE A 668 13.36 -4.85 17.07
N PHE A 669 14.25 -5.83 17.25
CA PHE A 669 14.68 -6.68 16.14
C PHE A 669 13.56 -7.59 15.62
N GLN A 670 12.68 -8.10 16.49
CA GLN A 670 11.51 -8.87 16.06
C GLN A 670 10.56 -8.04 15.18
N THR A 671 10.37 -6.77 15.54
CA THR A 671 9.57 -5.81 14.76
C THR A 671 10.19 -5.61 13.37
N LEU A 672 11.51 -5.38 13.30
CA LEU A 672 12.22 -5.24 12.02
C LEU A 672 12.11 -6.50 11.15
N LEU A 673 12.27 -7.69 11.74
CA LEU A 673 12.17 -8.95 11.03
C LEU A 673 10.74 -9.28 10.58
N ALA A 674 9.72 -8.87 11.33
CA ALA A 674 8.33 -9.02 10.92
C ALA A 674 8.01 -8.20 9.65
N PHE A 675 8.60 -7.00 9.53
CA PHE A 675 8.53 -6.21 8.30
C PHE A 675 9.21 -6.88 7.11
N LEU A 676 10.41 -7.45 7.32
CA LEU A 676 11.13 -8.20 6.27
C LEU A 676 10.38 -9.48 5.88
N LEU A 677 9.72 -10.13 6.84
CA LEU A 677 8.89 -11.31 6.61
C LEU A 677 7.66 -10.97 5.76
N LEU A 678 6.97 -9.86 6.07
CA LEU A 678 5.84 -9.38 5.27
C LEU A 678 6.26 -9.09 3.83
N LEU A 679 7.35 -8.33 3.65
CA LEU A 679 7.90 -7.98 2.34
C LEU A 679 8.30 -9.21 1.52
N SER A 680 9.02 -10.15 2.12
CA SER A 680 9.46 -11.36 1.43
C SER A 680 8.29 -12.30 1.10
N GLY A 681 7.36 -12.49 2.04
CA GLY A 681 6.17 -13.30 1.81
C GLY A 681 5.28 -12.76 0.69
N GLU A 682 5.12 -11.44 0.62
CA GLU A 682 4.43 -10.75 -0.46
C GLU A 682 5.06 -11.02 -1.83
N ILE A 683 6.38 -10.83 -1.95
CA ILE A 683 7.09 -11.02 -3.22
C ILE A 683 6.95 -12.47 -3.71
N LEU A 684 7.15 -13.45 -2.83
CA LEU A 684 7.07 -14.87 -3.17
C LEU A 684 5.65 -15.28 -3.57
N LEU A 685 4.64 -14.83 -2.82
CA LEU A 685 3.25 -15.18 -3.10
C LEU A 685 2.78 -14.54 -4.41
N VAL A 686 3.12 -13.26 -4.63
CA VAL A 686 2.74 -12.55 -5.86
C VAL A 686 3.43 -13.17 -7.08
N ASP A 687 4.72 -13.52 -7.01
CA ASP A 687 5.41 -14.19 -8.13
C ASP A 687 4.81 -15.58 -8.42
N TRP A 688 4.49 -16.34 -7.37
CA TRP A 688 3.84 -17.65 -7.52
C TRP A 688 2.42 -17.53 -8.11
N LEU A 689 1.63 -16.56 -7.66
CA LEU A 689 0.29 -16.29 -8.21
C LEU A 689 0.36 -15.79 -9.65
N ALA A 690 1.32 -14.93 -9.99
CA ALA A 690 1.49 -14.42 -11.36
C ALA A 690 1.79 -15.56 -12.37
N LYS A 691 2.41 -16.65 -11.92
CA LYS A 691 2.67 -17.84 -12.76
C LYS A 691 1.46 -18.76 -12.92
N ASN A 692 0.55 -18.80 -11.95
CA ASN A 692 -0.48 -19.84 -11.86
C ASN A 692 -1.93 -19.32 -11.98
N PHE A 693 -2.22 -18.08 -11.58
CA PHE A 693 -3.57 -17.53 -11.44
C PHE A 693 -3.60 -16.00 -11.68
N GLU A 694 -3.71 -15.58 -12.95
CA GLU A 694 -3.65 -14.17 -13.36
C GLU A 694 -4.88 -13.36 -12.88
N GLU A 695 -6.09 -13.95 -12.90
CA GLU A 695 -7.34 -13.25 -12.53
C GLU A 695 -7.45 -12.91 -11.03
N SER A 696 -6.78 -13.67 -10.15
CA SER A 696 -6.89 -13.50 -8.69
C SER A 696 -5.90 -12.50 -8.11
N MET A 697 -4.94 -12.01 -8.90
CA MET A 697 -3.78 -11.26 -8.40
C MET A 697 -4.17 -9.95 -7.71
N LYS A 698 -5.19 -9.25 -8.23
CA LYS A 698 -5.68 -7.98 -7.67
C LYS A 698 -6.18 -8.14 -6.23
N PHE A 699 -6.85 -9.25 -5.93
CA PHE A 699 -7.36 -9.54 -4.60
C PHE A 699 -6.22 -9.75 -3.59
N PHE A 700 -5.24 -10.59 -3.92
CA PHE A 700 -4.11 -10.88 -3.03
C PHE A 700 -3.23 -9.67 -2.77
N ILE A 701 -3.02 -8.86 -3.80
CA ILE A 701 -2.28 -7.60 -3.65
C ILE A 701 -3.02 -6.66 -2.70
N MET A 702 -4.33 -6.52 -2.84
CA MET A 702 -5.14 -5.72 -1.93
C MET A 702 -5.03 -6.22 -0.48
N VAL A 703 -4.98 -7.54 -0.27
CA VAL A 703 -4.74 -8.12 1.06
C VAL A 703 -3.39 -7.69 1.62
N PHE A 704 -2.30 -7.76 0.86
CA PHE A 704 -0.99 -7.29 1.33
C PHE A 704 -0.96 -5.78 1.57
N ASP A 705 -1.57 -4.99 0.69
CA ASP A 705 -1.69 -3.54 0.86
C ASP A 705 -2.41 -3.20 2.19
N ILE A 706 -3.44 -3.98 2.58
CA ILE A 706 -4.10 -3.87 3.90
C ILE A 706 -3.16 -4.30 5.03
N LEU A 707 -2.43 -5.41 4.88
CA LEU A 707 -1.49 -5.90 5.90
C LEU A 707 -0.37 -4.90 6.19
N TRP A 708 0.09 -4.15 5.18
CA TRP A 708 1.06 -3.05 5.31
C TRP A 708 0.55 -1.89 6.17
N TRP A 709 -0.74 -1.79 6.45
CA TRP A 709 -1.30 -0.84 7.43
C TRP A 709 -1.57 -1.50 8.79
N ILE A 710 -2.13 -2.71 8.80
CA ILE A 710 -2.54 -3.40 10.02
C ILE A 710 -1.33 -3.85 10.85
N ILE A 711 -0.33 -4.48 10.23
CA ILE A 711 0.83 -5.05 10.95
C ILE A 711 1.65 -3.94 11.63
N PRO A 712 1.98 -2.81 10.96
CA PRO A 712 2.68 -1.71 11.62
C PRO A 712 1.86 -1.07 12.75
N ALA A 713 0.54 -0.92 12.57
CA ALA A 713 -0.35 -0.41 13.61
C ALA A 713 -0.38 -1.32 14.85
N PHE A 714 -0.46 -2.63 14.64
CA PHE A 714 -0.39 -3.62 15.70
C PHE A 714 0.97 -3.58 16.44
N LEU A 715 2.07 -3.51 15.69
CA LEU A 715 3.42 -3.41 16.25
C LEU A 715 3.62 -2.09 17.02
N LEU A 716 3.14 -0.96 16.51
CA LEU A 716 3.17 0.34 17.19
C LEU A 716 2.38 0.31 18.50
N ASN A 717 1.21 -0.32 18.50
CA ASN A 717 0.41 -0.47 19.71
C ASN A 717 1.15 -1.31 20.78
N LEU A 718 1.75 -2.43 20.39
CA LEU A 718 2.62 -3.23 21.28
C LEU A 718 3.87 -2.47 21.74
N ALA A 719 4.44 -1.61 20.88
CA ALA A 719 5.55 -0.74 21.24
C ALA A 719 5.17 0.23 22.35
N SER A 720 3.98 0.83 22.24
CA SER A 720 3.49 1.80 23.22
C SER A 720 3.40 1.19 24.62
N GLU A 721 2.99 -0.08 24.72
CA GLU A 721 2.96 -0.82 25.96
C GLU A 721 4.37 -0.96 26.57
N SER A 722 5.32 -1.44 25.78
CA SER A 722 6.67 -1.76 26.27
C SER A 722 7.58 -0.55 26.51
N PHE A 723 7.40 0.53 25.74
CA PHE A 723 8.29 1.70 25.73
C PHE A 723 7.69 2.96 26.36
N ILE A 724 6.36 3.06 26.45
CA ILE A 724 5.68 4.24 27.01
C ILE A 724 5.01 3.85 28.34
N TRP A 725 4.07 2.90 28.33
CA TRP A 725 3.25 2.62 29.50
C TRP A 725 4.04 1.97 30.65
N THR A 726 4.70 0.83 30.42
CA THR A 726 5.44 0.15 31.50
C THR A 726 6.51 1.04 32.15
N PRO A 727 7.33 1.80 31.40
CA PRO A 727 8.35 2.67 32.00
C PRO A 727 7.79 3.83 32.82
N ILE A 728 6.62 4.37 32.45
CA ILE A 728 5.96 5.42 33.22
C ILE A 728 5.40 4.84 34.52
N GLU A 729 4.77 3.66 34.47
CA GLU A 729 4.22 2.99 35.66
C GLU A 729 5.33 2.61 36.65
N GLU A 730 6.45 2.07 36.16
CA GLU A 730 7.62 1.74 36.98
C GLU A 730 8.22 2.98 37.66
N LYS A 731 8.26 4.14 36.97
CA LYS A 731 8.80 5.39 37.54
C LYS A 731 7.84 6.08 38.51
N THR A 732 6.54 6.01 38.25
CA THR A 732 5.53 6.78 39.00
C THR A 732 4.87 5.98 40.12
N GLY A 733 4.98 4.65 40.11
CA GLY A 733 4.34 3.76 41.09
C GLY A 733 2.82 3.74 41.01
N ARG A 734 2.22 4.31 39.96
CA ARG A 734 0.78 4.40 39.74
C ARG A 734 0.43 3.70 38.43
N LEU A 735 -0.65 2.92 38.43
CA LEU A 735 -1.17 2.29 37.22
C LEU A 735 -1.85 3.34 36.34
N ILE A 736 -1.51 3.33 35.04
CA ILE A 736 -2.15 4.19 34.05
C ILE A 736 -3.55 3.63 33.76
N PRO A 737 -4.60 4.45 33.84
CA PRO A 737 -5.96 4.01 33.56
C PRO A 737 -6.09 3.36 32.18
N ASN A 738 -6.78 2.21 32.11
CA ASN A 738 -6.99 1.49 30.85
C ASN A 738 -7.63 2.34 29.75
N ILE A 739 -8.42 3.35 30.11
CA ILE A 739 -9.06 4.25 29.14
C ILE A 739 -8.04 5.04 28.31
N VAL A 740 -6.90 5.42 28.89
CA VAL A 740 -5.83 6.15 28.19
C VAL A 740 -5.12 5.22 27.20
N ARG A 741 -4.92 3.96 27.59
CA ARG A 741 -4.32 2.92 26.74
C ARG A 741 -5.23 2.60 25.55
N LEU A 742 -6.52 2.40 25.81
CA LEU A 742 -7.56 2.18 24.80
C LEU A 742 -7.65 3.35 23.82
N PHE A 743 -7.51 4.58 24.31
CA PHE A 743 -7.55 5.78 23.47
C PHE A 743 -6.36 5.85 22.49
N LEU A 744 -5.14 5.57 22.96
CA LEU A 744 -3.97 5.52 22.07
C LEU A 744 -4.09 4.40 21.04
N ALA A 745 -4.52 3.20 21.47
CA ALA A 745 -4.76 2.08 20.57
C ALA A 745 -5.81 2.43 19.50
N PHE A 746 -6.91 3.07 19.91
CA PHE A 746 -7.93 3.56 18.99
C PHE A 746 -7.35 4.53 17.96
N ILE A 747 -6.54 5.51 18.36
CA ILE A 747 -5.90 6.44 17.42
C ILE A 747 -5.03 5.70 16.40
N ILE A 748 -4.18 4.77 16.86
CA ILE A 748 -3.26 4.03 16.00
C ILE A 748 -4.04 3.22 14.95
N TYR A 749 -5.05 2.46 15.36
CA TYR A 749 -5.87 1.67 14.44
C TYR A 749 -6.78 2.53 13.57
N PHE A 750 -7.33 3.62 14.09
CA PHE A 750 -8.12 4.57 13.32
C PHE A 750 -7.29 5.19 12.18
N MET A 751 -6.06 5.63 12.46
CA MET A 751 -5.16 6.11 11.42
C MET A 751 -4.83 5.04 10.38
N ALA A 752 -4.66 3.78 10.81
CA ALA A 752 -4.45 2.67 9.88
C ALA A 752 -5.66 2.43 8.96
N VAL A 753 -6.88 2.45 9.50
CA VAL A 753 -8.13 2.31 8.73
C VAL A 753 -8.31 3.48 7.75
N VAL A 754 -8.07 4.71 8.20
CA VAL A 754 -8.08 5.90 7.34
C VAL A 754 -7.04 5.77 6.22
N GLY A 755 -5.83 5.31 6.54
CA GLY A 755 -4.79 5.01 5.56
C GLY A 755 -5.21 3.94 4.56
N ILE A 756 -5.88 2.87 5.00
CA ILE A 756 -6.42 1.83 4.12
C ILE A 756 -7.47 2.41 3.16
N ILE A 757 -8.43 3.18 3.67
CA ILE A 757 -9.48 3.81 2.84
C ILE A 757 -8.85 4.75 1.79
N ALA A 758 -7.89 5.57 2.22
CA ALA A 758 -7.26 6.57 1.38
C ALA A 758 -6.31 5.98 0.33
N PHE A 759 -5.42 5.07 0.74
CA PHE A 759 -4.31 4.62 -0.11
C PHE A 759 -4.55 3.26 -0.76
N VAL A 760 -5.32 2.37 -0.13
CA VAL A 760 -5.61 1.03 -0.69
C VAL A 760 -6.86 1.07 -1.55
N TYR A 761 -7.95 1.65 -1.05
CA TYR A 761 -9.20 1.79 -1.81
C TYR A 761 -9.25 3.04 -2.69
N ASN A 762 -8.26 3.94 -2.58
CA ASN A 762 -8.15 5.17 -3.35
C ASN A 762 -9.42 6.07 -3.25
N GLN A 763 -10.08 6.05 -2.08
CA GLN A 763 -11.31 6.81 -1.82
C GLN A 763 -10.99 8.21 -1.27
N GLN A 764 -11.80 9.20 -1.66
CA GLN A 764 -11.63 10.57 -1.17
C GLN A 764 -12.07 10.67 0.30
N LEU A 765 -11.12 10.97 1.19
CA LEU A 765 -11.34 11.11 2.63
C LEU A 765 -12.24 12.29 3.02
N THR A 766 -12.53 13.20 2.10
CA THR A 766 -13.32 14.43 2.34
C THR A 766 -14.71 14.12 2.91
N SER A 767 -15.35 13.03 2.48
CA SER A 767 -16.65 12.59 2.98
C SER A 767 -16.59 12.11 4.44
N VAL A 768 -15.58 11.33 4.79
CA VAL A 768 -15.37 10.79 6.16
C VAL A 768 -14.93 11.91 7.10
N LEU A 769 -14.03 12.79 6.67
CA LEU A 769 -13.54 13.92 7.47
C LEU A 769 -14.67 14.89 7.84
N ALA A 770 -15.56 15.20 6.89
CA ALA A 770 -16.72 16.06 7.13
C ALA A 770 -17.63 15.52 8.25
N THR A 771 -17.90 14.21 8.28
CA THR A 771 -18.68 13.58 9.35
C THR A 771 -17.91 13.46 10.67
N SER A 772 -16.60 13.21 10.62
CA SER A 772 -15.76 13.11 11.82
C SER A 772 -15.56 14.45 12.55
N GLY A 773 -15.66 15.58 11.85
CA GLY A 773 -15.54 16.92 12.46
C GLY A 773 -16.62 17.19 13.50
N VAL A 774 -17.86 16.75 13.23
CA VAL A 774 -18.99 16.87 14.18
C VAL A 774 -18.76 15.99 15.41
N ILE A 775 -18.33 14.75 15.21
CA ILE A 775 -18.03 13.81 16.32
C ILE A 775 -16.85 14.32 17.15
N ALA A 776 -15.78 14.81 16.51
CA ALA A 776 -14.63 15.38 17.21
C ALA A 776 -15.00 16.63 18.01
N MET A 777 -15.92 17.47 17.50
CA MET A 777 -16.44 18.63 18.22
C MET A 777 -17.29 18.20 19.43
N ILE A 778 -18.17 17.20 19.28
CA ILE A 778 -19.00 16.66 20.37
C ILE A 778 -18.12 16.04 21.47
N ILE A 779 -17.12 15.23 21.08
CA ILE A 779 -16.17 14.63 22.01
C ILE A 779 -15.31 15.71 22.69
N GLY A 780 -14.86 16.72 21.91
CA GLY A 780 -14.09 17.86 22.43
C GLY A 780 -14.85 18.64 23.50
N LEU A 781 -16.12 18.96 23.25
CA LEU A 781 -17.02 19.61 24.22
C LEU A 781 -17.24 18.75 25.46
N ALA A 782 -17.44 17.43 25.30
CA ALA A 782 -17.65 16.52 26.42
C ALA A 782 -16.40 16.33 27.30
N ILE A 783 -15.20 16.38 26.70
CA ILE A 783 -13.92 16.16 27.40
C ILE A 783 -13.34 17.47 27.98
N GLN A 784 -13.78 18.65 27.51
CA GLN A 784 -13.23 19.96 27.88
C GLN A 784 -13.03 20.14 29.40
N ILE A 785 -14.02 19.79 30.22
CA ILE A 785 -13.96 19.93 31.68
C ILE A 785 -12.92 18.98 32.30
N ASN A 786 -12.76 17.78 31.76
CA ASN A 786 -11.77 16.82 32.25
C ASN A 786 -10.33 17.26 31.93
N ILE A 787 -10.13 17.83 30.74
CA ILE A 787 -8.84 18.40 30.34
C ILE A 787 -8.49 19.62 31.20
N SER A 788 -9.47 20.51 31.44
CA SER A 788 -9.26 21.69 32.31
C SER A 788 -8.78 21.27 33.71
N ASN A 789 -9.42 20.28 34.33
CA ASN A 789 -8.98 19.77 35.63
C ASN A 789 -7.54 19.22 35.64
N ILE A 790 -7.07 18.61 34.54
CA ILE A 790 -5.69 18.13 34.42
C ILE A 790 -4.72 19.30 34.37
N PHE A 791 -4.96 20.29 33.51
CA PHE A 791 -4.08 21.45 33.36
C PHE A 791 -4.05 22.30 34.64
N SER A 792 -5.19 22.51 35.29
CA SER A 792 -5.26 23.18 36.59
C SER A 792 -4.52 22.39 37.67
N GLY A 793 -4.57 21.06 37.65
CA GLY A 793 -3.79 20.22 38.56
C GLY A 793 -2.28 20.36 38.38
N ILE A 794 -1.80 20.49 37.13
CA ILE A 794 -0.40 20.78 36.82
C ILE A 794 -0.03 22.19 37.29
N ALA A 795 -0.88 23.19 37.03
CA ALA A 795 -0.65 24.58 37.43
C ALA A 795 -0.54 24.73 38.96
N ILE A 796 -1.47 24.14 39.73
CA ILE A 796 -1.43 24.14 41.21
C ILE A 796 -0.12 23.52 41.74
N ASN A 797 0.39 22.46 41.11
CA ASN A 797 1.64 21.83 41.52
C ASN A 797 2.90 22.67 41.19
N ILE A 798 2.84 23.51 40.15
CA ILE A 798 3.94 24.39 39.73
C ILE A 798 3.94 25.67 40.57
N GLU A 799 2.80 26.36 40.66
CA GLU A 799 2.67 27.65 41.36
C GLU A 799 2.64 27.48 42.89
N ARG A 800 2.21 26.31 43.37
CA ARG A 800 2.11 25.94 44.80
C ARG A 800 1.47 27.03 45.67
N PRO A 801 0.24 27.50 45.34
CA PRO A 801 -0.49 28.45 46.19
C PRO A 801 -0.79 27.89 47.60
N PHE A 802 -0.79 26.56 47.74
CA PHE A 802 -0.89 25.82 48.98
C PHE A 802 -0.19 24.46 48.86
N ARG A 803 0.15 23.85 49.99
CA ARG A 803 0.84 22.56 50.10
C ARG A 803 0.00 21.57 50.91
N ILE A 804 0.35 20.29 50.82
CA ILE A 804 -0.24 19.26 51.68
C ILE A 804 0.17 19.56 53.12
N GLY A 805 -0.81 19.64 54.02
CA GLY A 805 -0.68 20.07 55.42
C GLY A 805 -1.13 21.51 55.69
N ASP A 806 -1.28 22.35 54.65
CA ASP A 806 -1.68 23.75 54.85
C ASP A 806 -3.18 23.85 55.21
N TRP A 807 -3.51 24.70 56.18
CA TRP A 807 -4.88 25.13 56.41
C TRP A 807 -5.26 26.21 55.40
N VAL A 808 -6.30 25.96 54.62
CA VAL A 808 -6.74 26.89 53.57
C VAL A 808 -8.25 27.07 53.55
N LYS A 809 -8.68 28.18 52.96
CA LYS A 809 -10.06 28.41 52.53
C LYS A 809 -10.06 28.72 51.04
N ILE A 810 -10.80 27.91 50.27
CA ILE A 810 -10.88 28.01 48.81
C ILE A 810 -12.28 28.50 48.43
N GLY A 811 -12.40 29.73 47.93
CA GLY A 811 -13.67 30.30 47.49
C GLY A 811 -14.74 30.30 48.58
N GLN A 812 -15.89 29.68 48.28
CA GLN A 812 -17.03 29.56 49.19
C GLN A 812 -16.98 28.31 50.08
N PHE A 813 -15.98 27.44 49.90
CA PHE A 813 -15.87 26.21 50.66
C PHE A 813 -15.39 26.46 52.09
N ASP A 814 -15.73 25.54 52.99
CA ASP A 814 -15.30 25.59 54.39
C ASP A 814 -13.77 25.52 54.52
N GLU A 815 -13.24 26.11 55.59
CA GLU A 815 -11.81 26.02 55.90
C GLU A 815 -11.42 24.58 56.27
N GLY A 816 -10.26 24.13 55.78
CA GLY A 816 -9.76 22.79 56.05
C GLY A 816 -8.29 22.60 55.69
N GLU A 817 -7.72 21.50 56.15
CA GLU A 817 -6.33 21.11 55.92
C GLU A 817 -6.19 20.34 54.60
N ILE A 818 -5.25 20.73 53.74
CA ILE A 818 -5.02 20.01 52.48
C ILE A 818 -4.40 18.64 52.76
N VAL A 819 -5.12 17.57 52.42
CA VAL A 819 -4.65 16.19 52.65
C VAL A 819 -4.07 15.53 51.40
N ASP A 820 -4.56 15.90 50.21
CA ASP A 820 -4.18 15.25 48.95
C ASP A 820 -4.46 16.18 47.76
N ILE A 821 -3.55 16.20 46.78
CA ILE A 821 -3.71 16.89 45.51
C ILE A 821 -3.54 15.86 44.40
N THR A 822 -4.65 15.46 43.80
CA THR A 822 -4.66 14.50 42.68
C THR A 822 -4.58 15.22 41.34
N TRP A 823 -4.50 14.46 40.24
CA TRP A 823 -4.52 15.04 38.89
C TRP A 823 -5.86 15.69 38.52
N ARG A 824 -6.96 15.42 39.25
CA ARG A 824 -8.30 15.96 38.95
C ARG A 824 -8.91 16.80 40.07
N SER A 825 -8.54 16.56 41.32
CA SER A 825 -9.13 17.23 42.49
C SER A 825 -8.14 17.46 43.62
N THR A 826 -8.34 18.55 44.34
CA THR A 826 -7.73 18.90 45.62
C THR A 826 -8.66 18.46 46.74
N ARG A 827 -8.14 17.75 47.73
CA ARG A 827 -8.90 17.26 48.88
C ARG A 827 -8.47 17.99 50.13
N LEU A 828 -9.44 18.55 50.84
CA LEU A 828 -9.22 19.17 52.15
C LEU A 828 -10.04 18.45 53.22
N LYS A 829 -9.47 18.33 54.40
CA LYS A 829 -10.12 17.80 55.59
C LYS A 829 -10.68 18.96 56.40
N THR A 830 -11.99 19.05 56.47
CA THR A 830 -12.70 20.06 57.24
C THR A 830 -12.55 19.81 58.74
N ARG A 831 -12.85 20.82 59.57
CA ARG A 831 -12.84 20.69 61.04
C ARG A 831 -13.84 19.66 61.59
N ALA A 832 -14.86 19.30 60.80
CA ALA A 832 -15.80 18.22 61.12
C ALA A 832 -15.26 16.83 60.73
N GLU A 833 -13.95 16.70 60.53
CA GLU A 833 -13.26 15.45 60.14
C GLU A 833 -13.73 14.86 58.79
N CYS A 834 -14.42 15.66 57.96
CA CYS A 834 -14.93 15.24 56.65
C CYS A 834 -13.98 15.66 55.52
N ILE A 835 -13.81 14.79 54.50
CA ILE A 835 -13.02 15.08 53.30
C ILE A 835 -13.89 15.78 52.25
N LEU A 836 -13.57 17.03 51.95
CA LEU A 836 -14.14 17.79 50.85
C LEU A 836 -13.22 17.68 49.62
N SER A 837 -13.73 17.13 48.52
CA SER A 837 -13.00 16.99 47.25
C SER A 837 -13.41 18.07 46.26
N ILE A 838 -12.53 19.02 45.99
CA ILE A 838 -12.76 20.15 45.09
C ILE A 838 -12.09 19.85 43.73
N PRO A 839 -12.79 19.96 42.58
CA PRO A 839 -12.17 19.85 41.26
C PRO A 839 -11.02 20.87 41.08
N ASN A 840 -9.91 20.46 40.48
CA ASN A 840 -8.73 21.32 40.34
C ASN A 840 -9.01 22.59 39.54
N SER A 841 -9.87 22.52 38.51
CA SER A 841 -10.31 23.71 37.75
C SER A 841 -10.93 24.76 38.66
N MET A 842 -11.86 24.33 39.51
CA MET A 842 -12.53 25.19 40.49
C MET A 842 -11.58 25.68 41.58
N ALA A 843 -10.67 24.83 42.06
CA ALA A 843 -9.69 25.23 43.07
C ALA A 843 -8.69 26.27 42.54
N SER A 844 -8.30 26.17 41.27
CA SER A 844 -7.37 27.10 40.61
C SER A 844 -8.01 28.43 40.25
N GLU A 845 -9.31 28.45 39.95
CA GLU A 845 -10.05 29.66 39.56
C GLU A 845 -10.65 30.42 40.76
N SER A 846 -10.71 29.78 41.93
CA SER A 846 -11.24 30.38 43.16
C SER A 846 -10.19 31.21 43.90
N PRO A 847 -10.59 32.28 44.62
CA PRO A 847 -9.68 32.96 45.54
C PRO A 847 -9.28 32.01 46.68
N ILE A 848 -7.99 31.94 46.99
CA ILE A 848 -7.44 31.06 48.02
C ILE A 848 -6.86 31.91 49.15
N LEU A 849 -7.29 31.61 50.38
CA LEU A 849 -6.65 32.10 51.60
C LEU A 849 -5.86 30.95 52.22
N ASN A 850 -4.54 31.09 52.28
CA ASN A 850 -3.65 30.15 52.95
C ASN A 850 -3.27 30.71 54.32
N PHE A 851 -3.57 29.98 55.40
CA PHE A 851 -3.32 30.42 56.77
C PHE A 851 -1.92 30.02 57.28
N CYS A 852 -1.15 29.25 56.49
CA CYS A 852 0.17 28.71 56.85
C CYS A 852 1.31 29.23 55.94
N TYR A 853 1.05 30.25 55.10
CA TYR A 853 2.03 30.78 54.15
C TYR A 853 2.02 32.32 54.14
N PRO A 854 3.17 33.02 54.12
CA PRO A 854 4.55 32.50 53.99
C PRO A 854 5.13 31.86 55.26
N ASP A 855 4.63 32.25 56.43
CA ASP A 855 5.03 31.72 57.74
C ASP A 855 3.79 31.16 58.45
N ASP A 856 3.94 30.21 59.37
CA ASP A 856 2.83 29.61 60.16
C ASP A 856 2.20 30.58 61.18
N VAL A 857 2.49 31.88 61.07
CA VAL A 857 2.03 32.93 61.98
C VAL A 857 0.80 33.63 61.39
N TYR A 858 -0.33 33.55 62.11
CA TYR A 858 -1.56 34.22 61.70
C TYR A 858 -2.11 35.14 62.79
N TRP A 859 -2.75 36.24 62.37
CA TRP A 859 -3.33 37.22 63.28
C TRP A 859 -4.82 36.96 63.52
N LEU A 860 -5.23 37.00 64.78
CA LEU A 860 -6.63 36.99 65.21
C LEU A 860 -7.02 38.35 65.80
N TRP A 861 -8.23 38.82 65.48
CA TRP A 861 -8.71 40.17 65.81
C TRP A 861 -10.07 40.18 66.54
N PRO A 862 -10.25 39.49 67.69
CA PRO A 862 -11.51 39.56 68.42
C PRO A 862 -11.80 40.98 68.96
N THR A 863 -13.08 41.27 69.18
CA THR A 863 -13.55 42.57 69.66
C THR A 863 -14.10 42.46 71.08
N VAL A 864 -13.52 43.18 72.02
CA VAL A 864 -13.95 43.25 73.43
C VAL A 864 -14.72 44.55 73.68
N TYR A 865 -15.88 44.44 74.32
CA TYR A 865 -16.72 45.58 74.68
C TYR A 865 -16.67 45.83 76.19
N VAL A 866 -16.29 47.04 76.59
CA VAL A 866 -16.13 47.45 78.00
C VAL A 866 -16.95 48.70 78.26
N HIS A 867 -17.49 48.86 79.47
CA HIS A 867 -18.27 50.06 79.80
C HIS A 867 -17.42 51.35 79.69
N PRO A 868 -17.91 52.46 79.06
CA PRO A 868 -17.13 53.68 78.78
C PRO A 868 -16.57 54.43 80.00
N MET A 869 -17.10 54.15 81.20
CA MET A 869 -16.67 54.79 82.45
C MET A 869 -15.19 54.48 82.81
N HIS A 870 -14.62 53.41 82.27
CA HIS A 870 -13.25 52.99 82.60
C HIS A 870 -12.22 53.70 81.68
N PRO A 871 -11.14 54.29 82.22
CA PRO A 871 -10.13 54.99 81.42
C PRO A 871 -9.48 54.07 80.36
N PRO A 872 -9.40 54.48 79.08
CA PRO A 872 -8.93 53.61 78.02
C PRO A 872 -7.53 53.04 78.18
N ASP A 873 -6.59 53.83 78.71
CA ASP A 873 -5.21 53.36 78.92
C ASP A 873 -5.13 52.26 79.98
N ARG A 874 -6.00 52.32 80.99
CA ARG A 874 -6.12 51.28 82.02
C ARG A 874 -6.71 50.00 81.42
N VAL A 875 -7.76 50.11 80.62
CA VAL A 875 -8.40 48.98 79.94
C VAL A 875 -7.42 48.30 78.98
N LYS A 876 -6.71 49.09 78.14
CA LYS A 876 -5.68 48.58 77.22
C LYS A 876 -4.59 47.79 77.94
N LYS A 877 -4.07 48.32 79.05
CA LYS A 877 -3.05 47.60 79.84
C LYS A 877 -3.57 46.24 80.33
N ILE A 878 -4.78 46.20 80.88
CA ILE A 878 -5.35 44.98 81.47
C ILE A 878 -5.65 43.93 80.39
N LEU A 879 -6.16 44.37 79.25
CA LEU A 879 -6.35 43.52 78.08
C LEU A 879 -5.00 43.01 77.54
N LEU A 880 -3.92 43.80 77.61
CA LEU A 880 -2.59 43.37 77.19
C LEU A 880 -2.04 42.30 78.13
N ASP A 881 -2.19 42.51 79.44
CA ASP A 881 -1.83 41.52 80.46
C ASP A 881 -2.63 40.21 80.27
N ALA A 882 -3.89 40.31 79.86
CA ALA A 882 -4.71 39.15 79.53
C ALA A 882 -4.19 38.38 78.30
N LEU A 883 -3.83 39.07 77.22
CA LEU A 883 -3.26 38.44 76.02
C LEU A 883 -1.91 37.79 76.28
N LEU A 884 -1.03 38.45 77.05
CA LEU A 884 0.30 37.92 77.40
C LEU A 884 0.24 36.72 78.37
N SER A 885 -0.89 36.51 79.06
CA SER A 885 -1.12 35.36 79.93
C SER A 885 -1.89 34.22 79.27
N ALA A 886 -2.39 34.41 78.05
CA ALA A 886 -3.07 33.38 77.29
C ALA A 886 -2.07 32.36 76.73
N GLU A 887 -2.42 31.08 76.82
CA GLU A 887 -1.61 30.00 76.26
C GLU A 887 -1.70 30.00 74.74
N LYS A 888 -0.59 29.63 74.07
CA LYS A 888 -0.47 29.59 72.59
C LYS A 888 -0.64 30.93 71.86
N VAL A 889 -0.69 32.04 72.60
CA VAL A 889 -0.52 33.39 72.02
C VAL A 889 0.97 33.72 71.92
N LEU A 890 1.43 34.07 70.73
CA LEU A 890 2.82 34.44 70.49
C LEU A 890 3.17 35.76 71.17
N LYS A 891 4.39 35.82 71.72
CA LYS A 891 4.95 37.02 72.36
C LYS A 891 5.66 37.95 71.37
N ASP A 892 6.10 37.39 70.24
CA ASP A 892 6.71 38.09 69.12
C ASP A 892 6.11 37.52 67.81
N PRO A 893 5.35 38.29 67.02
CA PRO A 893 4.97 39.70 67.23
C PRO A 893 4.13 39.91 68.50
N ALA A 894 4.38 41.01 69.21
CA ALA A 894 3.65 41.33 70.45
C ALA A 894 2.17 41.62 70.17
N PRO A 895 1.23 41.15 71.03
CA PRO A 895 -0.18 41.49 70.92
C PRO A 895 -0.41 43.00 71.01
N VAL A 896 -1.35 43.52 70.24
CA VAL A 896 -1.67 44.95 70.18
C VAL A 896 -3.16 45.19 70.41
N ILE A 897 -3.47 46.33 71.01
CA ILE A 897 -4.83 46.65 71.43
C ILE A 897 -5.19 48.06 70.96
N PHE A 898 -6.24 48.13 70.16
CA PHE A 898 -6.76 49.36 69.61
C PHE A 898 -8.10 49.69 70.25
N LEU A 899 -8.24 50.93 70.75
CA LEU A 899 -9.57 51.48 71.02
C LEU A 899 -10.12 51.95 69.68
N THR A 900 -11.17 51.31 69.18
CA THR A 900 -11.71 51.60 67.84
C THR A 900 -12.86 52.59 67.86
N GLY A 901 -13.54 52.73 69.00
CA GLY A 901 -14.61 53.69 69.17
C GLY A 901 -15.24 53.61 70.56
N ILE A 902 -15.97 54.67 70.91
CA ILE A 902 -16.79 54.72 72.13
C ILE A 902 -18.19 55.15 71.70
N ASN A 903 -19.20 54.37 72.09
CA ASN A 903 -20.61 54.74 71.96
C ASN A 903 -21.25 54.92 73.35
N GLU A 904 -22.55 55.18 73.40
CA GLU A 904 -23.29 55.47 74.63
C GLU A 904 -23.22 54.35 75.69
N TRP A 905 -22.93 53.10 75.29
CA TRP A 905 -23.00 51.92 76.17
C TRP A 905 -21.71 51.10 76.24
N ALA A 906 -20.77 51.29 75.30
CA ALA A 906 -19.55 50.51 75.19
C ALA A 906 -18.37 51.30 74.57
N ALA A 907 -17.21 51.21 75.21
CA ALA A 907 -15.91 51.40 74.58
C ALA A 907 -15.49 50.09 73.90
N THR A 908 -15.19 50.15 72.61
CA THR A 908 -14.88 48.99 71.77
C THR A 908 -13.38 48.86 71.60
N TYR A 909 -12.84 47.68 71.92
CA TYR A 909 -11.43 47.37 71.80
C TYR A 909 -11.21 46.21 70.83
N TRP A 910 -10.40 46.43 69.80
CA TRP A 910 -9.83 45.33 69.02
C TRP A 910 -8.60 44.81 69.74
N ILE A 911 -8.62 43.53 70.09
CA ILE A 911 -7.46 42.82 70.60
C ILE A 911 -6.88 42.02 69.43
N ALA A 912 -5.64 42.30 69.04
CA ALA A 912 -4.97 41.60 67.96
C ALA A 912 -3.79 40.82 68.50
N PHE A 913 -3.70 39.54 68.16
CA PHE A 913 -2.64 38.65 68.63
C PHE A 913 -2.30 37.59 67.59
N CYS A 914 -1.07 37.08 67.64
CA CYS A 914 -0.58 36.04 66.75
C CYS A 914 -0.64 34.65 67.40
N ALA A 915 -0.79 33.63 66.57
CA ALA A 915 -0.62 32.22 66.93
C ALA A 915 0.18 31.49 65.82
N ASP A 916 0.81 30.37 66.17
CA ASP A 916 1.69 29.55 65.31
C ASP A 916 1.05 28.25 64.80
N ASP A 917 -0.15 27.91 65.24
CA ASP A 917 -0.93 26.77 64.72
C ASP A 917 -2.41 27.16 64.50
N TYR A 918 -2.84 27.15 63.24
CA TYR A 918 -4.21 27.48 62.85
C TYR A 918 -5.23 26.40 63.23
N GLY A 919 -4.79 25.14 63.36
CA GLY A 919 -5.62 24.04 63.81
C GLY A 919 -6.25 24.33 65.18
N ASP A 920 -5.49 24.94 66.08
CA ASP A 920 -5.88 25.27 67.45
C ASP A 920 -6.69 26.56 67.62
N LYS A 921 -6.99 27.30 66.55
CA LYS A 921 -7.68 28.60 66.55
C LYS A 921 -8.80 28.74 67.60
N PHE A 922 -9.72 27.78 67.68
CA PHE A 922 -10.84 27.84 68.63
C PHE A 922 -10.41 27.65 70.09
N TYR A 923 -9.47 26.75 70.34
CA TYR A 923 -8.88 26.56 71.66
C TYR A 923 -8.14 27.83 72.13
N ILE A 924 -7.40 28.47 71.23
CA ILE A 924 -6.67 29.72 71.52
C ILE A 924 -7.66 30.86 71.81
N LEU A 925 -8.71 31.00 70.99
CA LEU A 925 -9.75 32.01 71.21
C LEU A 925 -10.46 31.80 72.56
N GLU A 926 -10.83 30.57 72.90
CA GLU A 926 -11.42 30.24 74.20
C GLU A 926 -10.49 30.64 75.35
N ASN A 927 -9.20 30.31 75.25
CA ASN A 927 -8.21 30.68 76.26
C ASN A 927 -8.10 32.19 76.41
N VAL A 928 -7.97 32.92 75.30
CA VAL A 928 -7.92 34.39 75.28
C VAL A 928 -9.17 35.00 75.91
N TRP A 929 -10.36 34.54 75.54
CA TRP A 929 -11.61 35.02 76.13
C TRP A 929 -11.68 34.77 77.63
N THR A 930 -11.21 33.60 78.08
CA THR A 930 -11.14 33.24 79.50
C THR A 930 -10.18 34.16 80.26
N ARG A 931 -9.00 34.45 79.70
CA ARG A 931 -8.03 35.38 80.31
C ARG A 931 -8.56 36.81 80.33
N VAL A 932 -9.16 37.28 79.24
CA VAL A 932 -9.78 38.61 79.16
C VAL A 932 -10.86 38.75 80.22
N TRP A 933 -11.76 37.77 80.34
CA TRP A 933 -12.81 37.76 81.35
C TRP A 933 -12.24 37.82 82.78
N PHE A 934 -11.24 36.98 83.08
CA PHE A 934 -10.61 36.93 84.41
C PHE A 934 -9.91 38.25 84.78
N HIS A 935 -9.13 38.81 83.85
CA HIS A 935 -8.36 40.04 84.08
C HIS A 935 -9.26 41.28 84.20
N LEU A 936 -10.32 41.38 83.39
CA LEU A 936 -11.30 42.46 83.49
C LEU A 936 -12.05 42.41 84.84
N ASN A 937 -12.58 41.24 85.21
CA ASN A 937 -13.31 41.07 86.47
C ASN A 937 -12.43 41.35 87.70
N ARG A 938 -11.19 40.84 87.71
CA ARG A 938 -10.26 41.06 88.82
C ARG A 938 -9.83 42.52 88.97
N ALA A 939 -9.82 43.27 87.87
CA ALA A 939 -9.53 44.70 87.87
C ALA A 939 -10.74 45.58 88.22
N GLY A 940 -11.92 45.00 88.46
CA GLY A 940 -13.17 45.71 88.71
C GLY A 940 -13.73 46.40 87.46
N ILE A 941 -13.33 45.96 86.27
CA ILE A 941 -13.78 46.49 84.99
C ILE A 941 -14.96 45.67 84.51
N THR A 942 -16.10 46.34 84.36
CA THR A 942 -17.35 45.72 83.92
C THR A 942 -17.40 45.60 82.39
N PRO A 943 -17.61 44.38 81.84
CA PRO A 943 -17.99 44.21 80.44
C PRO A 943 -19.23 45.07 80.13
N ALA A 944 -19.29 45.62 78.92
CA ALA A 944 -20.46 46.37 78.51
C ALA A 944 -21.68 45.45 78.46
N VAL A 945 -22.76 45.84 79.14
CA VAL A 945 -24.05 45.16 79.06
C VAL A 945 -25.05 46.12 78.42
N GLN A 946 -25.78 45.64 77.41
CA GLN A 946 -26.88 46.39 76.82
C GLN A 946 -27.96 46.57 77.89
N ARG A 947 -28.18 47.80 78.37
CA ARG A 947 -29.29 48.10 79.31
C ARG A 947 -30.50 48.60 78.51
N GLN A 948 -31.61 47.88 78.61
CA GLN A 948 -32.94 48.39 78.30
C GLN A 948 -33.61 48.82 79.61
N GLU A 949 -34.10 50.05 79.71
CA GLU A 949 -35.01 50.44 80.80
C GLU A 949 -36.41 49.92 80.47
N ILE A 950 -36.87 48.91 81.21
CA ILE A 950 -38.19 48.30 81.06
C ILE A 950 -39.10 48.85 82.17
N HIS A 951 -40.18 49.55 81.81
CA HIS A 951 -41.23 49.93 82.75
C HIS A 951 -42.10 48.71 83.09
N LEU A 952 -42.01 48.22 84.33
CA LEU A 952 -42.74 47.04 84.83
C LEU A 952 -44.18 47.39 85.29
N PHE A 953 -45.18 46.85 84.59
CA PHE A 953 -46.56 46.67 85.07
C PHE A 953 -46.68 45.31 85.79
N LYS A 954 -47.30 45.27 86.99
CA LYS A 954 -47.49 44.08 87.85
C LYS A 954 -48.59 43.14 87.30
N GLY A 955 -48.31 41.84 87.15
CA GLY A 955 -49.35 40.83 86.84
C GLY A 955 -48.90 39.37 86.69
N VAL A 956 -48.46 38.76 87.80
CA VAL A 956 -48.61 37.36 88.30
C VAL A 956 -48.81 36.13 87.34
N LYS A 957 -47.87 35.18 87.53
CA LYS A 957 -47.90 33.69 87.53
C LYS A 957 -47.60 32.86 86.26
N GLU A 958 -46.56 32.06 86.45
CA GLU A 958 -46.01 30.96 85.66
C GLU A 958 -47.04 29.84 85.37
N ARG A 959 -47.04 29.35 84.13
CA ARG A 959 -47.70 28.13 83.66
C ARG A 959 -46.65 27.15 83.16
N GLY A 960 -46.81 25.87 83.48
CA GLY A 960 -46.14 24.79 82.76
C GLY A 960 -45.90 23.56 83.62
N GLY A 961 -46.86 22.63 83.66
CA GLY A 961 -46.64 21.34 84.32
C GLY A 961 -47.74 20.28 84.08
N GLU A 962 -49.01 20.67 83.95
CA GLU A 962 -50.12 19.69 83.88
C GLU A 962 -51.12 19.89 82.71
N GLU A 963 -50.93 20.88 81.83
CA GLU A 963 -51.84 21.13 80.68
C GLU A 963 -51.53 20.28 79.43
N ALA A 964 -50.33 19.71 79.31
CA ALA A 964 -49.86 19.04 78.09
C ALA A 964 -50.38 17.59 77.88
N THR A 965 -50.96 16.96 78.91
CA THR A 965 -51.45 15.55 78.86
C THR A 965 -52.98 15.42 78.77
N LYS A 966 -53.71 16.54 78.61
CA LYS A 966 -55.17 16.48 78.42
C LYS A 966 -55.52 16.08 76.98
N PRO A 967 -56.51 15.19 76.74
CA PRO A 967 -56.91 14.78 75.40
C PRO A 967 -57.25 15.95 74.47
N ILE A 968 -57.89 17.00 75.01
CA ILE A 968 -58.20 18.23 74.25
C ILE A 968 -56.96 18.96 73.72
N THR A 969 -55.84 18.98 74.46
CA THR A 969 -54.59 19.66 74.06
C THR A 969 -53.96 18.94 72.86
N LEU A 970 -53.95 17.61 72.87
CA LEU A 970 -53.43 16.79 71.77
C LEU A 970 -54.31 16.87 70.51
N LEU A 971 -55.64 16.89 70.66
CA LEU A 971 -56.56 17.06 69.53
C LEU A 971 -56.44 18.45 68.86
N GLN A 972 -55.93 19.47 69.57
CA GLN A 972 -55.67 20.80 69.00
C GLN A 972 -54.38 20.84 68.17
N GLU A 973 -53.38 20.02 68.50
CA GLU A 973 -52.06 20.03 67.86
C GLU A 973 -52.00 19.14 66.61
N VAL A 974 -52.80 18.07 66.56
CA VAL A 974 -52.74 17.05 65.50
C VAL A 974 -53.49 17.48 64.23
N ASP A 975 -52.80 17.40 63.08
CA ASP A 975 -53.24 17.96 61.80
C ASP A 975 -54.61 17.46 61.31
N ILE A 976 -54.97 16.19 61.51
CA ILE A 976 -56.27 15.65 61.05
C ILE A 976 -57.47 16.22 61.82
N PHE A 977 -57.24 16.74 63.03
CA PHE A 977 -58.28 17.31 63.89
C PHE A 977 -58.36 18.83 63.81
N LYS A 978 -57.37 19.51 63.22
CA LYS A 978 -57.42 20.97 63.00
C LYS A 978 -58.71 21.48 62.37
N PRO A 979 -59.32 20.80 61.36
CA PRO A 979 -60.58 21.22 60.74
C PRO A 979 -61.80 21.22 61.67
N PHE A 980 -61.78 20.45 62.76
CA PHE A 980 -62.91 20.34 63.68
C PHE A 980 -63.01 21.59 64.56
N SER A 981 -64.23 22.06 64.82
CA SER A 981 -64.48 23.15 65.77
C SER A 981 -64.01 22.78 67.18
N ASP A 982 -63.74 23.77 68.03
CA ASP A 982 -63.34 23.50 69.42
C ASP A 982 -64.42 22.73 70.19
N GLU A 983 -65.70 22.91 69.84
CA GLU A 983 -66.84 22.16 70.37
C GLU A 983 -66.80 20.68 69.94
N ALA A 984 -66.51 20.41 68.66
CA ALA A 984 -66.36 19.05 68.14
C ALA A 984 -65.12 18.34 68.73
N LYS A 985 -64.02 19.06 68.94
CA LYS A 985 -62.84 18.53 69.64
C LYS A 985 -63.12 18.24 71.11
N LEU A 986 -63.95 19.05 71.77
CA LEU A 986 -64.40 18.80 73.14
C LEU A 986 -65.23 17.51 73.22
N TYR A 987 -66.16 17.33 72.28
CA TYR A 987 -66.95 16.10 72.15
C TYR A 987 -66.06 14.87 71.93
N LEU A 988 -65.11 14.93 70.98
CA LEU A 988 -64.17 13.83 70.73
C LEU A 988 -63.26 13.55 71.93
N SER A 989 -62.87 14.57 72.69
CA SER A 989 -62.11 14.42 73.94
C SER A 989 -62.86 13.58 74.98
N ASP A 990 -64.19 13.66 75.01
CA ASP A 990 -65.04 12.88 75.92
C ASP A 990 -65.26 11.43 75.43
N CYS A 991 -65.16 11.19 74.12
CA CYS A 991 -65.31 9.85 73.51
C CYS A 991 -64.01 9.03 73.45
N ILE A 992 -62.84 9.66 73.63
CA ILE A 992 -61.52 9.01 73.53
C ILE A 992 -61.35 7.88 74.55
N ARG A 993 -60.82 6.75 74.07
CA ARG A 993 -60.39 5.61 74.91
C ARG A 993 -58.88 5.59 75.03
N ARG A 994 -58.36 5.20 76.19
CA ARG A 994 -56.91 5.17 76.45
C ARG A 994 -56.41 3.73 76.42
N HIS A 995 -55.35 3.49 75.66
CA HIS A 995 -54.70 2.20 75.53
C HIS A 995 -53.24 2.31 75.95
N HIS A 996 -52.77 1.30 76.67
CA HIS A 996 -51.36 1.08 76.95
C HIS A 996 -50.97 -0.21 76.23
N ILE A 997 -49.96 -0.11 75.37
CA ILE A 997 -49.48 -1.21 74.53
C ILE A 997 -48.03 -1.48 74.91
N GLU A 998 -47.71 -2.73 75.23
CA GLU A 998 -46.35 -3.12 75.61
C GLU A 998 -45.43 -3.17 74.39
N GLN A 999 -44.13 -2.97 74.62
CA GLN A 999 -43.13 -3.10 73.57
C GLN A 999 -43.23 -4.46 72.84
N GLY A 1000 -43.32 -4.41 71.51
CA GLY A 1000 -43.35 -5.57 70.62
C GLY A 1000 -44.75 -6.00 70.19
N ASP A 1001 -45.80 -5.48 70.82
CA ASP A 1001 -47.17 -5.82 70.48
C ASP A 1001 -47.62 -5.22 69.15
N VAL A 1002 -48.39 -6.00 68.38
CA VAL A 1002 -49.05 -5.57 67.15
C VAL A 1002 -50.32 -4.82 67.52
N ILE A 1003 -50.41 -3.55 67.13
CA ILE A 1003 -51.56 -2.68 67.41
C ILE A 1003 -52.65 -2.85 66.35
N VAL A 1004 -52.25 -2.93 65.08
CA VAL A 1004 -53.12 -3.28 63.93
C VAL A 1004 -52.33 -4.12 62.93
N GLU A 1005 -52.97 -5.06 62.24
CA GLU A 1005 -52.34 -5.90 61.22
C GLU A 1005 -52.82 -5.52 59.80
N GLN A 1006 -51.90 -5.54 58.83
CA GLN A 1006 -52.24 -5.26 57.43
C GLN A 1006 -53.24 -6.27 56.87
N GLY A 1007 -54.30 -5.79 56.23
CA GLY A 1007 -55.36 -6.60 55.65
C GLY A 1007 -56.56 -6.84 56.57
N ASP A 1008 -56.46 -6.48 57.85
CA ASP A 1008 -57.61 -6.53 58.76
C ASP A 1008 -58.58 -5.37 58.47
N ALA A 1009 -59.88 -5.63 58.57
CA ALA A 1009 -60.87 -4.55 58.64
C ALA A 1009 -60.69 -3.79 59.97
N GLY A 1010 -60.80 -2.46 59.95
CA GLY A 1010 -60.67 -1.66 61.16
C GLY A 1010 -61.47 -0.37 61.14
N ASP A 1011 -62.10 -0.05 62.27
CA ASP A 1011 -63.00 1.09 62.45
C ASP A 1011 -62.47 2.07 63.50
N SER A 1012 -61.16 2.03 63.80
CA SER A 1012 -60.52 2.87 64.82
C SER A 1012 -59.30 3.64 64.31
N LEU A 1013 -59.10 4.85 64.83
CA LEU A 1013 -57.91 5.69 64.68
C LEU A 1013 -57.18 5.78 66.03
N PHE A 1014 -55.86 5.68 66.00
CA PHE A 1014 -55.01 5.78 67.18
C PHE A 1014 -54.10 7.01 67.11
N LEU A 1015 -54.07 7.79 68.19
CA LEU A 1015 -53.16 8.92 68.42
C LEU A 1015 -52.08 8.51 69.42
N ILE A 1016 -50.83 8.79 69.10
CA ILE A 1016 -49.68 8.46 69.97
C ILE A 1016 -49.47 9.60 70.96
N VAL A 1017 -49.70 9.32 72.24
CA VAL A 1017 -49.48 10.27 73.34
C VAL A 1017 -48.03 10.21 73.81
N GLU A 1018 -47.53 8.99 73.96
CA GLU A 1018 -46.17 8.68 74.40
C GLU A 1018 -45.76 7.35 73.79
N GLY A 1019 -44.50 7.20 73.40
CA GLY A 1019 -43.96 6.00 72.76
C GLY A 1019 -43.65 6.18 71.27
N VAL A 1020 -43.22 5.08 70.65
CA VAL A 1020 -42.82 5.02 69.24
C VAL A 1020 -43.32 3.72 68.64
N VAL A 1021 -44.01 3.81 67.52
CA VAL A 1021 -44.51 2.65 66.77
C VAL A 1021 -43.82 2.57 65.40
N GLY A 1022 -43.58 1.35 64.94
CA GLY A 1022 -43.06 1.05 63.61
C GLY A 1022 -44.20 0.63 62.69
N VAL A 1023 -44.23 1.20 61.48
CA VAL A 1023 -45.22 0.89 60.44
C VAL A 1023 -44.56 -0.01 59.40
N TYR A 1024 -45.15 -1.18 59.16
CA TYR A 1024 -44.61 -2.22 58.31
C TYR A 1024 -45.61 -2.58 57.22
N VAL A 1025 -45.14 -2.66 55.97
CA VAL A 1025 -45.95 -3.11 54.84
C VAL A 1025 -45.37 -4.40 54.28
N ARG A 1026 -46.22 -5.42 54.16
CA ARG A 1026 -45.94 -6.67 53.45
C ARG A 1026 -46.12 -6.43 51.95
N ALA A 1027 -45.05 -6.66 51.19
CA ALA A 1027 -45.06 -6.62 49.72
C ALA A 1027 -45.53 -7.96 49.13
N ASP A 1028 -45.83 -7.99 47.83
CA ASP A 1028 -46.35 -9.18 47.11
C ASP A 1028 -45.42 -10.41 47.17
N ASP A 1029 -44.14 -10.21 47.51
CA ASP A 1029 -43.16 -11.28 47.70
C ASP A 1029 -43.18 -11.91 49.12
N GLY A 1030 -44.11 -11.49 49.97
CA GLY A 1030 -44.29 -11.96 51.35
C GLY A 1030 -43.35 -11.33 52.38
N LYS A 1031 -42.43 -10.43 51.97
CA LYS A 1031 -41.51 -9.75 52.89
C LYS A 1031 -42.12 -8.47 53.47
N SER A 1032 -41.94 -8.29 54.77
CA SER A 1032 -42.36 -7.08 55.49
C SER A 1032 -41.24 -6.04 55.47
N LYS A 1033 -41.55 -4.80 55.06
CA LYS A 1033 -40.63 -3.66 55.02
C LYS A 1033 -41.12 -2.58 55.98
N GLU A 1034 -40.24 -2.09 56.87
CA GLU A 1034 -40.53 -0.91 57.69
C GLU A 1034 -40.61 0.32 56.76
N VAL A 1035 -41.76 1.00 56.74
CA VAL A 1035 -42.01 2.16 55.88
C VAL A 1035 -41.96 3.48 56.62
N ALA A 1036 -42.23 3.48 57.93
CA ALA A 1036 -42.16 4.67 58.78
C ALA A 1036 -42.04 4.33 60.27
N ARG A 1037 -41.53 5.28 61.07
CA ARG A 1037 -41.67 5.29 62.53
C ARG A 1037 -42.48 6.50 62.93
N LEU A 1038 -43.46 6.31 63.83
CA LEU A 1038 -44.34 7.37 64.31
C LEU A 1038 -44.13 7.54 65.81
N GLY A 1039 -43.98 8.78 66.27
CA GLY A 1039 -43.78 9.14 67.67
C GLY A 1039 -44.95 9.93 68.25
N ALA A 1040 -44.78 10.45 69.47
CA ALA A 1040 -45.75 11.31 70.13
C ALA A 1040 -46.23 12.47 69.23
N GLY A 1041 -47.54 12.70 69.19
CA GLY A 1041 -48.18 13.68 68.30
C GLY A 1041 -48.48 13.17 66.88
N ASN A 1042 -48.08 11.96 66.53
CA ASN A 1042 -48.52 11.29 65.29
C ASN A 1042 -49.75 10.41 65.52
N PHE A 1043 -50.40 10.00 64.42
CA PHE A 1043 -51.59 9.14 64.43
C PHE A 1043 -51.55 8.16 63.27
N PHE A 1044 -52.25 7.03 63.41
CA PHE A 1044 -52.40 6.01 62.38
C PHE A 1044 -53.77 5.32 62.47
N GLY A 1045 -54.20 4.75 61.35
CA GLY A 1045 -55.48 4.04 61.25
C GLY A 1045 -56.62 4.88 60.66
N GLU A 1046 -56.30 6.08 60.19
CA GLU A 1046 -57.20 7.05 59.59
C GLU A 1046 -57.88 6.57 58.31
N MET A 1047 -57.17 5.78 57.49
CA MET A 1047 -57.72 5.26 56.24
C MET A 1047 -58.88 4.31 56.52
N ALA A 1048 -58.64 3.29 57.34
CA ALA A 1048 -59.67 2.30 57.67
C ALA A 1048 -60.89 2.94 58.37
N LEU A 1049 -60.64 3.90 59.29
CA LEU A 1049 -61.70 4.65 59.96
C LEU A 1049 -62.59 5.47 59.02
N LEU A 1050 -62.00 6.10 57.99
CA LEU A 1050 -62.69 7.12 57.18
C LEU A 1050 -63.17 6.61 55.81
N THR A 1051 -62.49 5.62 55.23
CA THR A 1051 -62.82 5.08 53.90
C THR A 1051 -63.41 3.67 53.94
N GLY A 1052 -63.36 3.00 55.11
CA GLY A 1052 -63.81 1.62 55.26
C GLY A 1052 -62.88 0.57 54.64
N GLU A 1053 -61.69 0.97 54.20
CA GLU A 1053 -60.70 0.08 53.61
C GLU A 1053 -59.97 -0.75 54.67
N ASP A 1054 -59.49 -1.94 54.29
CA ASP A 1054 -58.64 -2.75 55.15
C ASP A 1054 -57.35 -1.99 55.52
N ARG A 1055 -56.81 -2.30 56.70
CA ARG A 1055 -55.57 -1.70 57.21
C ARG A 1055 -54.44 -1.89 56.19
N THR A 1056 -53.83 -0.79 55.76
CA THR A 1056 -52.82 -0.81 54.69
C THR A 1056 -51.41 -1.18 55.15
N ALA A 1057 -51.19 -1.27 56.47
CA ALA A 1057 -49.91 -1.60 57.09
C ALA A 1057 -50.12 -2.23 58.48
N THR A 1058 -49.18 -3.07 58.90
CA THR A 1058 -49.08 -3.57 60.27
C THR A 1058 -48.34 -2.54 61.12
N VAL A 1059 -48.89 -2.19 62.29
CA VAL A 1059 -48.25 -1.23 63.22
C VAL A 1059 -47.87 -1.96 64.50
N ILE A 1060 -46.61 -1.83 64.91
CA ILE A 1060 -46.03 -2.55 66.05
C ILE A 1060 -45.44 -1.53 67.02
N ALA A 1061 -45.70 -1.66 68.32
CA ALA A 1061 -45.07 -0.84 69.35
C ALA A 1061 -43.57 -1.17 69.44
N LEU A 1062 -42.69 -0.19 69.19
CA LEU A 1062 -41.23 -0.39 69.32
C LEU A 1062 -40.74 -0.17 70.75
N VAL A 1063 -41.54 0.51 71.57
CA VAL A 1063 -41.38 0.77 73.00
C VAL A 1063 -42.78 0.78 73.65
N ASP A 1064 -42.88 0.74 74.97
CA ASP A 1064 -44.16 0.93 75.68
C ASP A 1064 -44.84 2.22 75.19
N THR A 1065 -46.06 2.08 74.69
CA THR A 1065 -46.75 3.14 73.96
C THR A 1065 -48.13 3.39 74.55
N TYR A 1066 -48.42 4.66 74.85
CA TYR A 1066 -49.73 5.14 75.26
C TYR A 1066 -50.46 5.75 74.07
N LEU A 1067 -51.64 5.23 73.77
CA LEU A 1067 -52.46 5.61 72.63
C LEU A 1067 -53.83 6.13 73.09
N PHE A 1068 -54.38 7.08 72.34
CA PHE A 1068 -55.81 7.40 72.38
C PHE A 1068 -56.50 6.82 71.15
N GLU A 1069 -57.57 6.06 71.35
CA GLU A 1069 -58.40 5.46 70.31
C GLU A 1069 -59.69 6.27 70.12
N LEU A 1070 -60.05 6.49 68.86
CA LEU A 1070 -61.35 7.01 68.40
C LEU A 1070 -61.95 6.05 67.36
N THR A 1071 -63.21 5.70 67.51
CA THR A 1071 -63.91 4.75 66.63
C THR A 1071 -64.77 5.47 65.58
N GLN A 1072 -65.19 4.75 64.53
CA GLN A 1072 -66.02 5.31 63.45
C GLN A 1072 -67.32 5.90 64.00
N ALA A 1073 -67.92 5.22 64.99
CA ALA A 1073 -69.12 5.66 65.66
C ALA A 1073 -68.94 6.99 66.42
N ASP A 1074 -67.72 7.29 66.87
CA ASP A 1074 -67.42 8.54 67.57
C ASP A 1074 -67.32 9.72 66.60
N ILE A 1075 -66.86 9.50 65.35
CA ILE A 1075 -66.67 10.56 64.34
C ILE A 1075 -67.87 10.72 63.42
N ALA A 1076 -68.63 9.66 63.14
CA ALA A 1076 -69.76 9.67 62.20
C ALA A 1076 -70.80 10.80 62.44
N PRO A 1077 -71.20 11.12 63.69
CA PRO A 1077 -72.15 12.22 63.93
C PRO A 1077 -71.60 13.60 63.50
N LEU A 1078 -70.30 13.83 63.66
CA LEU A 1078 -69.65 15.09 63.33
C LEU A 1078 -69.49 15.28 61.82
N ILE A 1079 -69.21 14.18 61.10
CA ILE A 1079 -69.12 14.18 59.64
C ILE A 1079 -70.50 14.42 59.01
N ALA A 1080 -71.57 13.86 59.60
CA ALA A 1080 -72.94 14.07 59.13
C ALA A 1080 -73.45 15.51 59.38
N GLU A 1081 -73.06 16.16 60.49
CA GLU A 1081 -73.45 17.54 60.80
C GLU A 1081 -72.68 18.60 60.00
N GLN A 1082 -71.45 18.31 59.57
CA GLN A 1082 -70.55 19.29 58.93
C GLN A 1082 -69.84 18.71 57.69
N PRO A 1083 -70.44 18.78 56.48
CA PRO A 1083 -69.85 18.28 55.24
C PRO A 1083 -68.49 18.89 54.87
N GLU A 1084 -68.21 20.12 55.33
CA GLU A 1084 -66.94 20.82 55.10
C GLU A 1084 -65.73 20.11 55.77
N VAL A 1085 -65.98 19.37 56.86
CA VAL A 1085 -64.94 18.60 57.56
C VAL A 1085 -64.44 17.45 56.69
N SER A 1086 -65.34 16.75 55.97
CA SER A 1086 -64.99 15.68 55.04
C SER A 1086 -64.07 16.16 53.91
N GLU A 1087 -64.27 17.38 53.42
CA GLU A 1087 -63.45 17.98 52.37
C GLU A 1087 -62.01 18.27 52.84
N LEU A 1088 -61.88 18.83 54.05
CA LEU A 1088 -60.59 19.16 54.65
C LEU A 1088 -59.81 17.92 55.06
N VAL A 1089 -60.48 16.91 55.62
CA VAL A 1089 -59.86 15.62 55.99
C VAL A 1089 -59.39 14.85 54.73
N SER A 1090 -60.17 14.87 53.64
CA SER A 1090 -59.78 14.27 52.35
C SER A 1090 -58.48 14.85 51.79
N LYS A 1091 -58.26 16.16 51.95
CA LYS A 1091 -57.02 16.84 51.51
C LYS A 1091 -55.81 16.37 52.33
N VAL A 1092 -55.98 16.17 53.64
CA VAL A 1092 -54.91 15.67 54.53
C VAL A 1092 -54.56 14.21 54.18
N LEU A 1093 -55.56 13.38 53.88
CA LEU A 1093 -55.36 11.98 53.46
C LEU A 1093 -54.65 11.85 52.12
N ALA A 1094 -55.06 12.62 51.11
CA ALA A 1094 -54.42 12.63 49.79
C ALA A 1094 -52.94 13.04 49.87
N TYR A 1095 -52.60 14.00 50.74
CA TYR A 1095 -51.21 14.39 50.99
C TYR A 1095 -50.38 13.26 51.62
N ARG A 1096 -50.96 12.50 52.55
CA ARG A 1096 -50.28 11.38 53.22
C ARG A 1096 -50.05 10.17 52.33
N GLN A 1097 -51.03 9.77 51.50
CA GLN A 1097 -50.85 8.65 50.57
C GLN A 1097 -49.67 8.89 49.63
N GLN A 1098 -49.54 10.11 49.09
CA GLN A 1098 -48.45 10.46 48.19
C GLN A 1098 -47.06 10.32 48.85
N MET A 1099 -46.97 10.58 50.16
CA MET A 1099 -45.72 10.41 50.92
C MET A 1099 -45.41 8.92 51.17
N THR A 1100 -46.42 8.08 51.37
CA THR A 1100 -46.25 6.63 51.54
C THR A 1100 -45.93 5.92 50.20
N GLU A 1101 -46.54 6.33 49.08
CA GLU A 1101 -46.29 5.75 47.75
C GLU A 1101 -44.90 6.08 47.20
N LYS A 1102 -44.38 7.29 47.47
CA LYS A 1102 -42.98 7.65 47.16
C LYS A 1102 -41.94 6.71 47.75
N HIS A 1103 -42.28 5.95 48.79
CA HIS A 1103 -41.38 4.99 49.44
C HIS A 1103 -41.60 3.53 48.98
N LYS A 1104 -42.63 3.28 48.14
CA LYS A 1104 -42.98 1.94 47.61
C LYS A 1104 -42.45 1.65 46.19
N HIS A 1105 -42.21 2.63 45.31
CA HIS A 1105 -41.75 2.38 43.94
C HIS A 1105 -40.29 2.78 43.66
N VAL A 1106 -39.51 1.80 43.19
CA VAL A 1106 -38.27 1.98 42.42
C VAL A 1106 -38.70 2.13 40.95
N GLU A 1107 -38.36 3.28 40.35
CA GLU A 1107 -38.34 3.55 38.91
C GLU A 1107 -39.54 3.10 38.05
N HIS A 1108 -40.57 3.95 37.90
CA HIS A 1108 -41.11 4.37 36.59
C HIS A 1108 -42.15 5.49 36.72
N ASP A 1109 -42.16 6.37 35.72
CA ASP A 1109 -42.98 7.57 35.57
C ASP A 1109 -44.47 7.25 35.42
N GLU A 1110 -45.30 7.86 36.26
CA GLU A 1110 -46.57 8.50 35.88
C GLU A 1110 -47.10 9.31 37.09
N VAL A 1111 -47.15 10.63 36.95
CA VAL A 1111 -47.68 11.53 37.98
C VAL A 1111 -49.18 11.66 37.76
N GLU A 1112 -49.98 10.90 38.50
CA GLU A 1112 -51.40 11.21 38.65
C GLU A 1112 -51.56 12.59 39.31
N THR A 1113 -52.43 13.41 38.73
CA THR A 1113 -52.66 14.79 39.16
C THR A 1113 -53.30 14.81 40.56
N LYS A 1114 -52.77 15.66 41.47
CA LYS A 1114 -53.24 15.83 42.86
C LYS A 1114 -54.76 15.97 43.03
N GLU A 1115 -55.46 16.39 42.00
CA GLU A 1115 -56.90 16.58 41.99
C GLU A 1115 -57.70 15.25 41.90
N ALA A 1116 -57.14 14.22 41.27
CA ALA A 1116 -57.80 12.92 41.07
C ALA A 1116 -57.88 12.11 42.38
N ALA A 1117 -56.76 11.96 43.09
CA ALA A 1117 -56.69 11.26 44.38
C ALA A 1117 -57.56 11.94 45.46
N TYR A 1118 -57.57 13.28 45.49
CA TYR A 1118 -58.44 14.05 46.39
C TYR A 1118 -59.93 13.78 46.15
N LYS A 1119 -60.39 13.83 44.89
CA LYS A 1119 -61.79 13.55 44.53
C LYS A 1119 -62.18 12.10 44.83
N GLN A 1120 -61.25 11.16 44.65
CA GLN A 1120 -61.47 9.76 44.96
C GLN A 1120 -61.72 9.53 46.46
N PHE A 1121 -60.91 10.13 47.33
CA PHE A 1121 -61.12 10.03 48.78
C PHE A 1121 -62.39 10.71 49.25
N LEU A 1122 -62.69 11.90 48.73
CA LEU A 1122 -63.92 12.62 49.09
C LEU A 1122 -65.17 11.77 48.79
N ASN A 1123 -65.23 11.17 47.60
CA ASN A 1123 -66.34 10.29 47.22
C ASN A 1123 -66.42 9.04 48.11
N LYS A 1124 -65.28 8.43 48.48
CA LYS A 1124 -65.25 7.25 49.36
C LYS A 1124 -65.75 7.58 50.77
N ILE A 1125 -65.33 8.70 51.34
CA ILE A 1125 -65.75 9.15 52.68
C ILE A 1125 -67.25 9.49 52.67
N GLU A 1126 -67.71 10.27 51.68
CA GLU A 1126 -69.14 10.61 51.56
C GLU A 1126 -70.02 9.37 51.40
N HIS A 1127 -69.56 8.35 50.66
CA HIS A 1127 -70.28 7.09 50.51
C HIS A 1127 -70.27 6.25 51.80
N PHE A 1128 -69.11 6.10 52.44
CA PHE A 1128 -68.94 5.27 53.62
C PHE A 1128 -69.74 5.78 54.84
N PHE A 1129 -69.87 7.10 54.98
CA PHE A 1129 -70.70 7.73 56.02
C PHE A 1129 -72.16 7.99 55.59
N GLY A 1130 -72.58 7.54 54.40
CA GLY A 1130 -73.99 7.60 53.96
C GLY A 1130 -74.50 9.01 53.60
N VAL A 1131 -73.62 9.92 53.16
CA VAL A 1131 -73.94 11.33 52.88
C VAL A 1131 -74.51 11.52 51.45
N LYS A 1132 -74.37 10.54 50.53
CA LYS A 1132 -74.98 10.49 49.19
C LYS A 1132 -75.41 9.06 48.78
N GLU A 1133 -76.60 8.91 48.18
CA GLU A 1133 -77.11 7.65 47.57
C GLU A 1133 -76.59 7.44 46.12
N GLU A 1134 -76.49 6.17 45.69
CA GLU A 1134 -75.86 5.70 44.42
C GLU A 1134 -76.33 6.44 43.14
N GLN A 1135 -75.37 6.74 42.26
CA GLN A 1135 -75.58 6.93 40.81
C GLN A 1135 -74.61 6.06 40.02
#